data_AF-H2YCE5-F1
#
_entry.id   AF-H2YCE5-F1
#
_cell.length_a   1.000
_cell.length_b   1.000
_cell.length_c   1.000
_cell.angle_alpha   90.00
_cell.angle_beta   90.00
_cell.angle_gamma   90.00
#
_symmetry.space_group_name_H-M   'P 1'
#
loop_
_entity.id
_entity.type
_entity.pdbx_description
1 polymer ?
#
loop_
_entity_poly.entity_id
_entity_poly.type
_entity_poly.pdbx_seq_one_letter_code
_entity_poly.pdbx_strand_id
1 'polypeptide(L)'
;ISNHVIQLLASDPRGRPLTFSVKGDIGPKYFTVDTNTGVVKLRKAFDREVDNQYTAKFNVSNGLYEVDKLAYITITDVNDNAPLFDHNPYIANVPEDSPIGSEILRIAASDPDSGFGGIVQFSIAEIGELPFRLDPDSGVMTLQSELDYERLPSYRFDVIARDQDDERPMSSSVAVVIMVDDVQDTEPRFVGLPYDRTIKEDVERGTRVVTISAVDGDRGRPNDVVYSFVSGNNDGKFLLDSSGDVRVASRIDRDVIGFNGKYKLTISATEIGTRGLRGGAFSEISFDVTIDDVNDERPRFERGSYRIRVPETTAVGTSLPLVIRLEDNDQGANSDVTMSVEWEWSRSIAISPVTFRSRSDVTLILTKPLDYESQRRIQFRIFANETNDPSLFSECDITIDVIDENDNAPLFDNTEYHVNVSENTEVGDVIFRASASDGDSGKFGRIFYSLEDALGDVTIGRKSGEIRLATTLDYEAQKTKRFCFDDVAFFADDTKRNLRISIDDVNDNAPLFTKSIYYVTLKENARLRHFRVEATDADNGDAGIVTYQISGGNDKGVFSINNVTGDVTNVKILDYEKLGGHVTLDVTAQDGGTDVRHSTTAQVVIRIDDVNDNPPKFPRSTQTSFQVQENIFGPKIAKFTAYDVDSGDNGRVTYSIVSGNDDSIFTISPLDGELRIAHGVELDREQRSDYNVTILAMDGGENPLNDTIVTQIHVVDTNDNSPQLTKFPNRINLSEDTVIGYPVYRVVALDPDSGNFGQMEFSIDDVDKTFSINKKSGQIYLVKSLDRESVSEYNLHVIVRDNPSDLSNSRTSRRTLQIIVDDVNDETPQFVGIPYIGEITENSPPGTQTSPILAVDADDGANSYVTYSIVTSSYFVIDHQTGTLRTIVNIDREEMLDDVIEVTVRASDGTMTSETVARVTVKDLNDNPPRFASRRVRTRVPEDMTCCRVIARMSASDPDKDDNGRLFYTIVSGAHDRFVVDRETGIISVAPGQSLDREMTSQYKLVVRATDHAANPLSSTAVVMVTVDDVNDSRPRFLSTFQQISMEIPEDAEPGSFVTSVTASDRDDAAYGDVTYTLHGDLGFFTIHPNLVIASSLAKPLDREIIPEHQLTIVASDNARGTKNNRRTTTKKVVMTLSDVNDNVPIFTGPLVTSFEVFENSTPGSLLSMVTAADRDHGRFGHVTYSL
;
A
#
# COMPACT_ATOMS: atom_id res chain seq x y z
N ILE A 1 64.30 10.80 39.65
CA ILE A 1 65.76 10.90 39.35
C ILE A 1 66.17 12.37 39.48
N SER A 2 67.44 12.76 39.43
CA SER A 2 67.92 14.08 39.87
C SER A 2 67.39 15.26 39.04
N ASN A 3 66.72 16.22 39.70
CA ASN A 3 66.18 17.44 39.07
C ASN A 3 67.28 18.48 38.77
N HIS A 4 68.17 18.14 37.83
CA HIS A 4 69.00 19.08 37.06
C HIS A 4 68.90 18.66 35.58
N VAL A 5 68.59 19.60 34.69
CA VAL A 5 68.53 19.34 33.24
C VAL A 5 69.94 19.41 32.66
N ILE A 6 70.67 20.46 33.03
CA ILE A 6 72.08 20.69 32.71
C ILE A 6 72.65 21.70 33.73
N GLN A 7 73.97 21.81 33.83
CA GLN A 7 74.62 22.92 34.53
C GLN A 7 75.39 23.79 33.51
N LEU A 8 75.12 25.09 33.52
CA LEU A 8 75.86 26.07 32.73
C LEU A 8 77.25 26.26 33.35
N LEU A 9 78.29 26.02 32.56
CA LEU A 9 79.69 26.18 32.99
C LEU A 9 80.34 27.34 32.22
N ALA A 10 80.95 28.25 32.97
CA ALA A 10 81.68 29.41 32.46
C ALA A 10 82.77 29.82 33.46
N SER A 11 83.79 30.56 33.00
CA SER A 11 84.87 31.04 33.85
C SER A 11 85.31 32.45 33.44
N ASP A 12 85.53 33.32 34.43
CA ASP A 12 86.17 34.62 34.23
C ASP A 12 87.69 34.48 34.45
N PRO A 13 88.56 34.80 33.48
CA PRO A 13 90.02 34.65 33.64
C PRO A 13 90.65 35.49 34.75
N ARG A 14 89.90 36.37 35.42
CA ARG A 14 90.34 37.17 36.56
C ARG A 14 89.68 36.75 37.88
N GLY A 15 88.97 35.61 37.91
CA GLY A 15 88.37 35.03 39.11
C GLY A 15 87.17 35.79 39.67
N ARG A 16 86.50 36.63 38.86
CA ARG A 16 85.29 37.35 39.28
C ARG A 16 84.09 36.39 39.39
N PRO A 17 83.15 36.64 40.33
CA PRO A 17 81.91 35.88 40.40
C PRO A 17 81.11 36.07 39.10
N LEU A 18 80.47 34.98 38.67
CA LEU A 18 79.61 34.95 37.49
C LEU A 18 78.15 34.76 37.93
N THR A 19 77.24 35.46 37.28
CA THR A 19 75.80 35.25 37.41
C THR A 19 75.23 34.61 36.15
N PHE A 20 74.40 33.58 36.34
CA PHE A 20 73.76 32.84 35.25
C PHE A 20 72.27 33.19 35.15
N SER A 21 71.74 33.22 33.92
CA SER A 21 70.33 33.47 33.66
C SER A 21 69.84 32.80 32.37
N VAL A 22 68.53 32.84 32.15
CA VAL A 22 67.89 32.48 30.88
C VAL A 22 67.10 33.69 30.36
N LYS A 23 67.14 33.94 29.05
CA LYS A 23 66.58 35.11 28.36
C LYS A 23 65.72 34.69 27.15
N GLY A 24 64.99 35.65 26.57
CA GLY A 24 64.05 35.43 25.46
C GLY A 24 62.69 34.92 25.95
N ASP A 25 61.76 34.66 25.01
CA ASP A 25 60.34 34.44 25.35
C ASP A 25 59.96 33.00 25.69
N ILE A 26 60.81 32.03 25.36
CA ILE A 26 60.61 30.59 25.63
C ILE A 26 61.36 30.18 26.90
N GLY A 27 62.65 30.51 26.98
CA GLY A 27 63.56 30.03 28.03
C GLY A 27 63.05 30.23 29.48
N PRO A 28 62.61 31.43 29.90
CA PRO A 28 62.09 31.68 31.24
C PRO A 28 60.71 31.06 31.53
N LYS A 29 59.97 30.60 30.52
CA LYS A 29 58.69 29.88 30.71
C LYS A 29 58.96 28.43 31.13
N TYR A 30 59.85 27.75 30.41
CA TYR A 30 60.14 26.32 30.60
C TYR A 30 61.30 26.04 31.57
N PHE A 31 62.21 27.00 31.80
CA PHE A 31 63.39 26.80 32.65
C PHE A 31 63.49 27.81 33.79
N THR A 32 64.10 27.36 34.89
CA THR A 32 64.72 28.19 35.90
C THR A 32 66.23 27.92 35.91
N VAL A 33 67.02 28.94 36.22
CA VAL A 33 68.48 28.84 36.33
C VAL A 33 68.88 29.37 37.70
N ASP A 34 69.61 28.57 38.47
CA ASP A 34 70.21 29.04 39.72
C ASP A 34 71.32 30.06 39.40
N THR A 35 71.16 31.28 39.91
CA THR A 35 71.96 32.42 39.48
C THR A 35 73.44 32.34 39.87
N ASN A 36 73.79 31.56 40.88
CA ASN A 36 75.16 31.47 41.41
C ASN A 36 75.89 30.18 40.99
N THR A 37 75.14 29.11 40.73
CA THR A 37 75.69 27.79 40.37
C THR A 37 75.48 27.41 38.90
N GLY A 38 74.60 28.10 38.17
CA GLY A 38 74.30 27.82 36.77
C GLY A 38 73.46 26.56 36.54
N VAL A 39 72.94 25.91 37.60
CA VAL A 39 72.11 24.71 37.47
C VAL A 39 70.76 25.07 36.84
N VAL A 40 70.44 24.45 35.71
CA VAL A 40 69.18 24.61 34.99
C VAL A 40 68.20 23.55 35.47
N LYS A 41 66.96 23.96 35.79
CA LYS A 41 65.86 23.08 36.19
C LYS A 41 64.63 23.37 35.35
N LEU A 42 63.91 22.31 34.98
CA LEU A 42 62.63 22.42 34.28
C LEU A 42 61.59 23.07 35.22
N ARG A 43 60.78 23.97 34.66
CA ARG A 43 59.76 24.79 35.36
C ARG A 43 58.33 24.42 34.97
N LYS A 44 58.12 24.10 33.69
CA LYS A 44 56.90 23.52 33.12
C LYS A 44 57.34 22.29 32.32
N ALA A 45 56.55 21.22 32.33
CA ALA A 45 56.74 20.12 31.39
C ALA A 45 56.77 20.63 29.94
N PHE A 46 57.54 19.94 29.11
CA PHE A 46 57.35 19.99 27.67
C PHE A 46 56.24 19.02 27.27
N ASP A 47 55.75 19.28 26.07
CA ASP A 47 54.60 18.75 25.37
C ASP A 47 55.06 18.90 23.91
N ARG A 48 55.20 17.78 23.21
CA ARG A 48 55.86 17.66 21.89
C ARG A 48 54.85 17.97 20.78
N GLU A 49 53.59 17.70 21.08
CA GLU A 49 52.41 17.74 20.23
C GLU A 49 52.06 19.20 19.93
N VAL A 50 52.37 20.11 20.88
CA VAL A 50 52.40 21.56 20.68
C VAL A 50 53.63 22.04 19.87
N ASP A 51 54.84 21.54 20.18
CA ASP A 51 56.09 21.82 19.43
C ASP A 51 57.20 20.83 19.84
N ASN A 52 57.91 20.22 18.88
CA ASN A 52 58.98 19.27 19.14
C ASN A 52 60.40 19.90 19.23
N GLN A 53 60.57 21.19 18.92
CA GLN A 53 61.88 21.86 18.90
C GLN A 53 61.89 23.27 19.52
N TYR A 54 62.36 23.36 20.76
CA TYR A 54 62.51 24.62 21.48
C TYR A 54 63.95 25.16 21.38
N THR A 55 64.10 26.48 21.24
CA THR A 55 65.40 27.16 21.36
C THR A 55 65.43 28.04 22.61
N ALA A 56 66.33 27.73 23.55
CA ALA A 56 66.52 28.51 24.78
C ALA A 56 67.82 29.32 24.73
N LYS A 57 67.76 30.61 25.07
CA LYS A 57 68.94 31.48 25.18
C LYS A 57 69.39 31.56 26.64
N PHE A 58 70.51 30.93 26.95
CA PHE A 58 71.16 31.04 28.25
C PHE A 58 72.21 32.16 28.23
N ASN A 59 72.36 32.84 29.36
CA ASN A 59 73.23 34.00 29.49
C ASN A 59 74.10 33.89 30.75
N VAL A 60 75.34 34.37 30.65
CA VAL A 60 76.25 34.52 31.79
C VAL A 60 76.85 35.93 31.80
N SER A 61 76.97 36.53 32.98
CA SER A 61 77.47 37.89 33.18
C SER A 61 78.46 37.98 34.35
N ASN A 62 79.38 38.94 34.28
CA ASN A 62 80.25 39.35 35.39
C ASN A 62 79.94 40.79 35.88
N GLY A 63 78.76 41.33 35.51
CA GLY A 63 78.34 42.69 35.83
C GLY A 63 78.96 43.80 34.98
N LEU A 64 79.91 43.49 34.08
CA LEU A 64 80.50 44.43 33.12
C LEU A 64 80.44 43.93 31.67
N TYR A 65 80.44 42.60 31.47
CA TYR A 65 80.30 41.94 30.20
C TYR A 65 79.35 40.75 30.35
N GLU A 66 78.56 40.49 29.32
CA GLU A 66 77.68 39.32 29.26
C GLU A 66 77.85 38.56 27.94
N VAL A 67 77.56 37.25 27.99
CA VAL A 67 77.64 36.34 26.84
C VAL A 67 76.35 35.52 26.79
N ASP A 68 75.67 35.57 25.64
CA ASP A 68 74.55 34.69 25.33
C ASP A 68 75.04 33.42 24.60
N LYS A 69 74.40 32.29 24.87
CA LYS A 69 74.53 31.06 24.08
C LYS A 69 73.15 30.43 23.87
N LEU A 70 72.87 30.05 22.63
CA LEU A 70 71.66 29.29 22.28
C LEU A 70 71.87 27.81 22.58
N ALA A 71 70.84 27.16 23.10
CA ALA A 71 70.68 25.72 23.19
C ALA A 71 69.44 25.31 22.39
N TYR A 72 69.63 24.38 21.47
CA TYR A 72 68.54 23.71 20.76
C TYR A 72 68.11 22.49 21.58
N ILE A 73 66.81 22.32 21.77
CA ILE A 73 66.20 21.33 22.64
C ILE A 73 65.14 20.61 21.81
N THR A 74 65.46 19.39 21.36
CA THR A 74 64.50 18.49 20.74
C THR A 74 63.78 17.71 21.85
N ILE A 75 62.46 17.63 21.79
CA ILE A 75 61.65 16.81 22.70
C ILE A 75 61.49 15.42 22.10
N THR A 76 61.69 14.39 22.92
CA THR A 76 61.41 12.99 22.56
C THR A 76 59.99 12.64 22.94
N ASP A 77 59.39 11.77 22.14
CA ASP A 77 58.02 11.28 22.29
C ASP A 77 57.76 10.50 23.59
N VAL A 78 56.48 10.44 23.97
CA VAL A 78 55.91 9.56 25.01
C VAL A 78 54.48 9.28 24.62
N ASN A 79 54.08 8.00 24.50
CA ASN A 79 52.68 7.63 24.25
C ASN A 79 51.80 8.12 25.43
N ASP A 80 51.10 9.24 25.22
CA ASP A 80 50.23 9.86 26.22
C ASP A 80 48.87 10.33 25.67
N ASN A 81 48.68 10.24 24.36
CA ASN A 81 47.39 10.34 23.68
C ASN A 81 46.79 8.95 23.40
N ALA A 82 45.61 8.93 22.77
CA ALA A 82 44.95 7.71 22.34
C ALA A 82 44.26 7.97 20.99
N PRO A 83 44.15 6.95 20.10
CA PRO A 83 43.65 7.17 18.75
C PRO A 83 42.25 7.80 18.73
N LEU A 84 42.11 8.94 18.03
CA LEU A 84 40.85 9.67 17.93
C LEU A 84 40.15 9.34 16.61
N PHE A 85 38.96 8.73 16.68
CA PHE A 85 38.11 8.47 15.52
C PHE A 85 37.58 9.77 14.88
N ASP A 86 37.49 9.80 13.55
CA ASP A 86 37.00 10.97 12.81
C ASP A 86 35.49 11.22 13.02
N HIS A 87 34.72 10.16 13.30
CA HIS A 87 33.26 10.19 13.48
C HIS A 87 32.85 9.34 14.68
N ASN A 88 31.71 9.65 15.30
CA ASN A 88 31.09 8.83 16.35
C ASN A 88 29.57 9.11 16.42
N PRO A 89 28.69 8.14 16.13
CA PRO A 89 28.97 6.79 15.62
C PRO A 89 29.42 6.80 14.14
N TYR A 90 29.88 5.64 13.65
CA TYR A 90 29.89 5.35 12.21
C TYR A 90 28.57 4.69 11.82
N ILE A 91 27.95 5.16 10.72
CA ILE A 91 26.70 4.60 10.19
C ILE A 91 26.90 4.30 8.70
N ALA A 92 26.42 3.14 8.24
CA ALA A 92 26.30 2.82 6.83
C ALA A 92 25.00 2.05 6.54
N ASN A 93 24.62 2.06 5.26
CA ASN A 93 23.48 1.37 4.69
C ASN A 93 24.00 0.39 3.63
N VAL A 94 23.52 -0.86 3.65
CA VAL A 94 24.01 -1.95 2.79
C VAL A 94 22.81 -2.77 2.30
N PRO A 95 22.47 -2.72 0.99
CA PRO A 95 21.49 -3.63 0.39
C PRO A 95 21.86 -5.08 0.62
N GLU A 96 20.90 -5.94 0.98
CA GLU A 96 21.22 -7.33 1.31
C GLU A 96 21.73 -8.17 0.13
N ASP A 97 21.37 -7.79 -1.10
CA ASP A 97 21.90 -8.36 -2.35
C ASP A 97 23.38 -7.99 -2.62
N SER A 98 23.99 -7.18 -1.76
CA SER A 98 25.39 -6.77 -1.87
C SER A 98 26.32 -7.99 -1.95
N PRO A 99 27.14 -8.11 -3.01
CA PRO A 99 28.00 -9.28 -3.16
C PRO A 99 29.10 -9.32 -2.09
N ILE A 100 29.40 -10.53 -1.60
CA ILE A 100 30.50 -10.79 -0.66
C ILE A 100 31.80 -10.18 -1.19
N GLY A 101 32.49 -9.42 -0.34
CA GLY A 101 33.69 -8.64 -0.67
C GLY A 101 33.44 -7.14 -0.95
N SER A 102 32.19 -6.67 -0.94
CA SER A 102 31.87 -5.24 -1.06
C SER A 102 32.44 -4.41 0.09
N GLU A 103 33.04 -3.25 -0.20
CA GLU A 103 33.47 -2.25 0.80
C GLU A 103 32.24 -1.48 1.29
N ILE A 104 31.93 -1.62 2.58
CA ILE A 104 30.73 -1.07 3.24
C ILE A 104 31.00 0.36 3.71
N LEU A 105 32.06 0.52 4.50
CA LEU A 105 32.48 1.80 5.07
C LEU A 105 33.97 1.75 5.39
N ARG A 106 34.57 2.94 5.55
CA ARG A 106 35.95 3.08 6.02
C ARG A 106 35.97 3.77 7.37
N ILE A 107 36.46 3.06 8.37
CA ILE A 107 36.74 3.59 9.69
C ILE A 107 38.09 4.31 9.64
N ALA A 108 38.18 5.45 10.31
CA ALA A 108 39.38 6.26 10.36
C ALA A 108 39.58 6.81 11.77
N ALA A 109 40.81 6.76 12.24
CA ALA A 109 41.25 7.36 13.48
C ALA A 109 42.68 7.86 13.30
N SER A 110 43.02 8.91 14.03
CA SER A 110 44.36 9.52 14.01
C SER A 110 44.89 9.67 15.42
N ASP A 111 46.20 9.48 15.59
CA ASP A 111 46.90 9.69 16.85
C ASP A 111 48.02 10.75 16.65
N PRO A 112 48.18 11.73 17.54
CA PRO A 112 49.19 12.79 17.43
C PRO A 112 50.61 12.36 17.84
N ASP A 113 50.77 11.20 18.48
CA ASP A 113 52.05 10.69 18.93
C ASP A 113 52.84 10.13 17.71
N SER A 114 54.07 9.62 17.88
CA SER A 114 54.84 9.11 16.73
C SER A 114 55.80 7.97 17.05
N GLY A 115 56.41 7.42 16.01
CA GLY A 115 56.94 6.05 16.08
C GLY A 115 55.76 5.10 16.03
N PHE A 116 55.62 4.23 17.03
CA PHE A 116 54.56 3.22 17.09
C PHE A 116 53.27 3.72 17.77
N GLY A 117 53.34 4.73 18.65
CA GLY A 117 52.16 5.42 19.19
C GLY A 117 51.28 6.06 18.11
N GLY A 118 51.92 6.74 17.15
CA GLY A 118 51.24 7.31 15.98
C GLY A 118 50.74 6.32 14.92
N ILE A 119 50.85 5.00 15.14
CA ILE A 119 50.39 3.97 14.20
C ILE A 119 49.16 3.30 14.79
N VAL A 120 48.00 3.59 14.21
CA VAL A 120 46.71 3.02 14.64
C VAL A 120 46.43 1.71 13.90
N GLN A 121 46.00 0.68 14.64
CA GLN A 121 45.32 -0.49 14.09
C GLN A 121 43.88 -0.59 14.59
N PHE A 122 43.02 -1.15 13.75
CA PHE A 122 41.59 -1.34 14.02
C PHE A 122 41.25 -2.80 14.32
N SER A 123 40.32 -3.01 15.24
CA SER A 123 39.77 -4.32 15.58
C SER A 123 38.30 -4.21 15.97
N ILE A 124 37.50 -5.26 15.74
CA ILE A 124 36.11 -5.30 16.22
C ILE A 124 36.15 -5.83 17.67
N ALA A 125 35.40 -5.21 18.59
CA ALA A 125 35.24 -5.74 19.95
C ALA A 125 34.58 -7.13 19.91
N GLU A 126 34.95 -8.03 20.83
CA GLU A 126 34.57 -9.46 20.77
C GLU A 126 33.04 -9.69 20.85
N ILE A 127 32.37 -9.73 19.69
CA ILE A 127 30.92 -9.85 19.53
C ILE A 127 30.63 -10.92 18.46
N GLY A 128 30.71 -12.20 18.86
CA GLY A 128 30.26 -13.35 18.06
C GLY A 128 30.94 -13.53 16.69
N GLU A 129 30.24 -14.23 15.78
CA GLU A 129 30.54 -14.23 14.35
C GLU A 129 29.67 -13.18 13.65
N LEU A 130 30.28 -12.08 13.20
CA LEU A 130 29.62 -11.05 12.38
C LEU A 130 29.78 -11.35 10.88
N PRO A 131 28.83 -10.94 10.02
CA PRO A 131 28.95 -11.07 8.57
C PRO A 131 29.96 -10.09 7.95
N PHE A 132 30.69 -9.33 8.76
CA PHE A 132 31.59 -8.26 8.32
C PHE A 132 33.04 -8.53 8.72
N ARG A 133 33.96 -8.09 7.87
CA ARG A 133 35.40 -8.14 8.13
C ARG A 133 36.01 -6.75 8.04
N LEU A 134 36.65 -6.33 9.13
CA LEU A 134 37.45 -5.11 9.20
C LEU A 134 38.91 -5.42 8.86
N ASP A 135 39.52 -4.63 7.98
CA ASP A 135 40.95 -4.64 7.70
C ASP A 135 41.69 -3.78 8.76
N PRO A 136 42.67 -4.35 9.48
CA PRO A 136 43.24 -3.71 10.67
C PRO A 136 44.17 -2.53 10.35
N ASP A 137 44.79 -2.50 9.17
CA ASP A 137 45.78 -1.48 8.80
C ASP A 137 45.18 -0.33 7.96
N SER A 138 44.06 -0.58 7.27
CA SER A 138 43.43 0.39 6.35
C SER A 138 42.02 0.85 6.76
N GLY A 139 41.47 0.27 7.83
CA GLY A 139 40.15 0.62 8.39
C GLY A 139 38.96 0.24 7.50
N VAL A 140 39.18 -0.54 6.44
CA VAL A 140 38.13 -0.93 5.48
C VAL A 140 37.25 -2.02 6.06
N MET A 141 35.95 -1.79 6.13
CA MET A 141 34.97 -2.81 6.44
C MET A 141 34.41 -3.42 5.15
N THR A 142 34.43 -4.75 5.07
CA THR A 142 33.96 -5.53 3.92
C THR A 142 32.92 -6.56 4.33
N LEU A 143 32.00 -6.89 3.42
CA LEU A 143 31.04 -7.97 3.62
C LEU A 143 31.72 -9.35 3.44
N GLN A 144 31.51 -10.28 4.39
CA GLN A 144 32.13 -11.61 4.41
C GLN A 144 31.11 -12.75 4.20
N SER A 145 29.83 -12.55 4.48
CA SER A 145 28.74 -13.48 4.17
C SER A 145 27.50 -12.74 3.67
N GLU A 146 26.57 -13.48 3.07
CA GLU A 146 25.25 -12.95 2.67
C GLU A 146 24.50 -12.32 3.87
N LEU A 147 23.76 -11.24 3.58
CA LEU A 147 22.83 -10.58 4.49
C LEU A 147 21.40 -11.13 4.27
N ASP A 148 20.48 -10.74 5.15
CA ASP A 148 19.11 -11.24 5.23
C ASP A 148 18.34 -10.31 6.20
N TYR A 149 17.58 -9.37 5.64
CA TYR A 149 16.86 -8.29 6.31
C TYR A 149 15.67 -8.84 7.13
N GLU A 150 14.94 -9.81 6.58
CA GLU A 150 13.89 -10.60 7.22
C GLU A 150 14.39 -11.28 8.51
N ARG A 151 15.64 -11.73 8.55
CA ARG A 151 16.29 -12.26 9.75
C ARG A 151 16.82 -11.17 10.68
N LEU A 152 17.55 -10.18 10.17
CA LEU A 152 18.15 -9.13 11.00
C LEU A 152 18.40 -7.81 10.22
N PRO A 153 17.55 -6.78 10.37
CA PRO A 153 17.60 -5.56 9.54
C PRO A 153 18.70 -4.56 9.94
N SER A 154 19.42 -4.78 11.04
CA SER A 154 20.56 -3.94 11.40
C SER A 154 21.54 -4.65 12.33
N TYR A 155 22.80 -4.24 12.26
CA TYR A 155 23.90 -4.73 13.09
C TYR A 155 24.53 -3.56 13.84
N ARG A 156 24.78 -3.75 15.12
CA ARG A 156 25.47 -2.76 15.98
C ARG A 156 26.56 -3.44 16.79
N PHE A 157 27.78 -2.90 16.69
CA PHE A 157 28.96 -3.41 17.38
C PHE A 157 29.99 -2.30 17.54
N ASP A 158 30.90 -2.43 18.51
CA ASP A 158 31.95 -1.45 18.74
C ASP A 158 33.23 -1.83 17.98
N VAL A 159 33.92 -0.84 17.42
CA VAL A 159 35.25 -0.97 16.84
C VAL A 159 36.27 -0.24 17.73
N ILE A 160 37.37 -0.91 18.00
CA ILE A 160 38.47 -0.45 18.83
C ILE A 160 39.62 -0.01 17.92
N ALA A 161 40.05 1.24 18.07
CA ALA A 161 41.29 1.76 17.50
C ALA A 161 42.35 1.73 18.60
N ARG A 162 43.50 1.13 18.32
CA ARG A 162 44.61 0.94 19.28
C ARG A 162 45.92 1.34 18.61
N ASP A 163 46.80 2.01 19.32
CA ASP A 163 48.16 2.25 18.83
C ASP A 163 49.02 0.96 18.81
N GLN A 164 50.30 1.09 18.44
CA GLN A 164 51.27 -0.02 18.38
C GLN A 164 52.41 0.11 19.41
N ASP A 165 52.28 0.94 20.47
CA ASP A 165 53.34 1.07 21.47
C ASP A 165 53.47 -0.19 22.35
N ASP A 166 54.68 -0.75 22.42
CA ASP A 166 54.97 -1.99 23.17
C ASP A 166 54.98 -1.78 24.71
N GLU A 167 55.22 -0.56 25.22
CA GLU A 167 55.32 -0.29 26.66
C GLU A 167 54.03 0.27 27.27
N ARG A 168 53.26 1.07 26.52
CA ARG A 168 52.06 1.80 26.98
C ARG A 168 50.97 1.96 25.91
N PRO A 169 50.44 0.87 25.35
CA PRO A 169 49.43 0.97 24.31
C PRO A 169 48.11 1.51 24.87
N MET A 170 47.57 2.50 24.18
CA MET A 170 46.29 3.14 24.41
C MET A 170 45.27 2.68 23.35
N SER A 171 43.98 2.92 23.63
CA SER A 171 42.91 2.58 22.70
C SER A 171 41.64 3.37 22.98
N SER A 172 40.88 3.65 21.93
CA SER A 172 39.51 4.18 22.00
C SER A 172 38.53 3.21 21.33
N SER A 173 37.22 3.44 21.55
CA SER A 173 36.14 2.63 20.97
C SER A 173 35.06 3.52 20.35
N VAL A 174 34.55 3.13 19.18
CA VAL A 174 33.42 3.80 18.50
C VAL A 174 32.33 2.80 18.15
N ALA A 175 31.08 3.20 18.29
CA ALA A 175 29.95 2.39 17.83
C ALA A 175 29.84 2.45 16.30
N VAL A 176 29.73 1.28 15.68
CA VAL A 176 29.40 1.09 14.27
C VAL A 176 27.97 0.58 14.17
N VAL A 177 27.17 1.18 13.30
CA VAL A 177 25.82 0.73 12.95
C VAL A 177 25.76 0.48 11.45
N ILE A 178 25.45 -0.75 11.06
CA ILE A 178 25.14 -1.11 9.68
C ILE A 178 23.65 -1.38 9.60
N MET A 179 22.94 -0.51 8.90
CA MET A 179 21.58 -0.78 8.45
C MET A 179 21.66 -1.71 7.25
N VAL A 180 20.85 -2.77 7.25
CA VAL A 180 20.60 -3.55 6.04
C VAL A 180 19.47 -2.84 5.30
N ASP A 181 19.65 -2.57 4.00
CA ASP A 181 18.56 -2.08 3.16
C ASP A 181 17.83 -3.28 2.54
N ASP A 182 16.52 -3.29 2.73
CA ASP A 182 15.52 -4.21 2.15
C ASP A 182 15.65 -4.30 0.62
N VAL A 183 15.81 -5.51 0.08
CA VAL A 183 15.82 -5.78 -1.36
C VAL A 183 14.77 -6.84 -1.72
N GLN A 184 13.77 -6.44 -2.51
CA GLN A 184 12.60 -7.27 -2.82
C GLN A 184 12.96 -8.66 -3.41
N ASP A 185 12.83 -9.74 -2.63
CA ASP A 185 13.20 -11.10 -3.05
C ASP A 185 12.31 -12.24 -2.50
N THR A 186 11.42 -11.98 -1.52
CA THR A 186 10.54 -12.99 -0.91
C THR A 186 9.24 -13.20 -1.70
N GLU A 187 8.76 -14.45 -1.79
CA GLU A 187 7.50 -14.76 -2.50
C GLU A 187 6.22 -14.23 -1.80
N PRO A 188 5.20 -13.79 -2.56
CA PRO A 188 3.98 -13.21 -1.98
C PRO A 188 3.15 -14.26 -1.26
N ARG A 189 2.68 -13.97 -0.05
CA ARG A 189 1.98 -14.91 0.82
C ARG A 189 0.47 -14.72 0.81
N PHE A 190 -0.27 -15.71 0.33
CA PHE A 190 -1.74 -15.76 0.44
C PHE A 190 -2.22 -15.74 1.91
N VAL A 191 -3.21 -14.88 2.21
CA VAL A 191 -3.78 -14.65 3.55
C VAL A 191 -5.30 -14.81 3.56
N GLY A 192 -5.89 -15.23 4.68
CA GLY A 192 -7.35 -15.42 4.80
C GLY A 192 -7.88 -16.79 4.34
N LEU A 193 -7.03 -17.82 4.36
CA LEU A 193 -7.39 -19.21 4.04
C LEU A 193 -8.45 -19.78 5.03
N PRO A 194 -9.36 -20.68 4.62
CA PRO A 194 -9.49 -21.30 3.29
C PRO A 194 -10.48 -20.58 2.34
N TYR A 195 -10.21 -20.73 1.04
CA TYR A 195 -10.95 -20.06 -0.04
C TYR A 195 -12.09 -20.88 -0.66
N ASP A 196 -12.26 -22.15 -0.30
CA ASP A 196 -13.30 -23.02 -0.89
C ASP A 196 -14.71 -22.47 -0.64
N ARG A 197 -15.57 -22.48 -1.66
CA ARG A 197 -16.93 -21.92 -1.58
C ARG A 197 -17.95 -22.78 -2.34
N THR A 198 -19.21 -22.63 -1.97
CA THR A 198 -20.35 -23.14 -2.74
C THR A 198 -21.16 -21.97 -3.24
N ILE A 199 -21.57 -22.01 -4.50
CA ILE A 199 -22.48 -21.06 -5.15
C ILE A 199 -23.56 -21.84 -5.88
N LYS A 200 -24.74 -21.24 -6.05
CA LYS A 200 -25.80 -21.78 -6.90
C LYS A 200 -25.48 -21.49 -8.37
N GLU A 201 -26.05 -22.21 -9.31
CA GLU A 201 -25.89 -21.92 -10.75
C GLU A 201 -26.66 -20.68 -11.23
N ASP A 202 -27.82 -20.39 -10.63
CA ASP A 202 -28.67 -19.21 -10.91
C ASP A 202 -28.01 -17.85 -10.59
N VAL A 203 -26.79 -17.87 -10.04
CA VAL A 203 -26.03 -16.74 -9.56
C VAL A 203 -25.82 -15.65 -10.62
N GLU A 204 -26.13 -14.40 -10.26
CA GLU A 204 -26.06 -13.27 -11.20
C GLU A 204 -24.62 -13.01 -11.69
N ARG A 205 -24.50 -12.63 -12.97
CA ARG A 205 -23.23 -12.25 -13.58
C ARG A 205 -22.62 -11.04 -12.85
N GLY A 206 -21.38 -11.19 -12.41
CA GLY A 206 -20.66 -10.20 -11.61
C GLY A 206 -20.71 -10.44 -10.10
N THR A 207 -21.47 -11.43 -9.63
CA THR A 207 -21.47 -11.83 -8.20
C THR A 207 -20.07 -12.24 -7.76
N ARG A 208 -19.67 -11.73 -6.59
CA ARG A 208 -18.41 -12.03 -5.89
C ARG A 208 -18.48 -13.42 -5.27
N VAL A 209 -17.63 -14.34 -5.72
CA VAL A 209 -17.56 -15.72 -5.22
C VAL A 209 -16.65 -15.79 -4.00
N VAL A 210 -15.44 -15.26 -4.14
CA VAL A 210 -14.44 -15.13 -3.07
C VAL A 210 -13.49 -13.99 -3.44
N THR A 211 -12.90 -13.36 -2.42
CA THR A 211 -11.75 -12.48 -2.60
C THR A 211 -10.53 -13.24 -2.15
N ILE A 212 -9.58 -13.44 -3.05
CA ILE A 212 -8.24 -13.86 -2.67
C ILE A 212 -7.41 -12.62 -2.33
N SER A 213 -6.52 -12.77 -1.37
CA SER A 213 -5.49 -11.78 -1.07
C SER A 213 -4.17 -12.51 -0.84
N ALA A 214 -3.11 -11.98 -1.43
CA ALA A 214 -1.75 -12.20 -0.97
C ALA A 214 -1.19 -10.85 -0.55
N VAL A 215 -0.37 -10.87 0.49
CA VAL A 215 0.51 -9.75 0.84
C VAL A 215 1.88 -10.03 0.25
N ASP A 216 2.63 -8.95 0.03
CA ASP A 216 4.08 -9.02 -0.20
C ASP A 216 4.76 -9.89 0.89
N GLY A 217 5.84 -10.57 0.52
CA GLY A 217 6.69 -11.30 1.45
C GLY A 217 7.63 -10.41 2.25
N ASP A 218 8.11 -9.34 1.61
CA ASP A 218 9.19 -8.45 2.09
C ASP A 218 8.73 -7.50 3.21
N ARG A 219 9.62 -7.12 4.14
CA ARG A 219 9.32 -6.22 5.28
C ARG A 219 9.44 -4.72 4.98
N GLY A 220 8.98 -4.30 3.81
CA GLY A 220 9.16 -2.94 3.32
C GLY A 220 7.86 -2.15 3.13
N ARG A 221 7.89 -1.31 2.08
CA ARG A 221 6.67 -0.79 1.46
C ARG A 221 6.18 -1.88 0.49
N PRO A 222 5.06 -2.57 0.75
CA PRO A 222 4.66 -3.72 -0.05
C PRO A 222 4.37 -3.31 -1.49
N ASN A 223 4.86 -4.11 -2.44
CA ASN A 223 4.59 -3.99 -3.86
C ASN A 223 3.13 -4.35 -4.18
N ASP A 224 2.62 -3.81 -5.29
CA ASP A 224 1.31 -4.21 -5.81
C ASP A 224 1.35 -5.66 -6.32
N VAL A 225 0.67 -6.56 -5.60
CA VAL A 225 0.55 -7.98 -5.98
C VAL A 225 -0.58 -8.15 -6.99
N VAL A 226 -0.27 -8.68 -8.17
CA VAL A 226 -1.24 -8.98 -9.25
C VAL A 226 -1.59 -10.46 -9.29
N TYR A 227 -2.88 -10.73 -9.36
CA TYR A 227 -3.43 -12.07 -9.44
C TYR A 227 -3.69 -12.50 -10.89
N SER A 228 -3.43 -13.77 -11.23
CA SER A 228 -3.82 -14.34 -12.53
C SER A 228 -4.13 -15.84 -12.48
N PHE A 229 -5.15 -16.28 -13.22
CA PHE A 229 -5.51 -17.70 -13.30
C PHE A 229 -4.41 -18.54 -13.94
N VAL A 230 -4.01 -19.61 -13.26
CA VAL A 230 -3.06 -20.61 -13.75
C VAL A 230 -3.80 -21.77 -14.41
N SER A 231 -4.88 -22.24 -13.77
CA SER A 231 -5.72 -23.32 -14.29
C SER A 231 -7.12 -23.33 -13.66
N GLY A 232 -8.02 -24.15 -14.22
CA GLY A 232 -9.35 -24.42 -13.66
C GLY A 232 -10.49 -23.55 -14.19
N ASN A 233 -10.17 -22.47 -14.91
CA ASN A 233 -11.13 -21.53 -15.50
C ASN A 233 -11.05 -21.53 -17.05
N ASN A 234 -10.81 -22.70 -17.63
CA ASN A 234 -10.48 -22.85 -19.06
C ASN A 234 -11.66 -22.53 -20.00
N ASP A 235 -12.89 -22.51 -19.45
CA ASP A 235 -14.15 -22.16 -20.11
C ASP A 235 -14.60 -20.71 -19.83
N GLY A 236 -13.82 -19.94 -19.03
CA GLY A 236 -14.06 -18.52 -18.81
C GLY A 236 -15.32 -18.18 -17.99
N LYS A 237 -15.69 -19.04 -17.04
CA LYS A 237 -16.83 -18.81 -16.13
C LYS A 237 -16.52 -17.84 -15.00
N PHE A 238 -15.24 -17.61 -14.68
CA PHE A 238 -14.82 -16.68 -13.62
C PHE A 238 -13.98 -15.53 -14.19
N LEU A 239 -14.19 -14.32 -13.67
CA LEU A 239 -13.29 -13.20 -13.79
C LEU A 239 -12.46 -13.11 -12.51
N LEU A 240 -11.26 -12.57 -12.66
CA LEU A 240 -10.36 -12.21 -11.57
C LEU A 240 -9.88 -10.80 -11.90
N ASP A 241 -10.14 -9.85 -11.01
CA ASP A 241 -9.66 -8.47 -11.16
C ASP A 241 -8.41 -8.21 -10.30
N SER A 242 -7.82 -7.04 -10.45
CA SER A 242 -6.59 -6.64 -9.75
C SER A 242 -6.76 -6.47 -8.23
N SER A 243 -8.00 -6.49 -7.70
CA SER A 243 -8.25 -6.50 -6.25
C SER A 243 -8.32 -7.92 -5.65
N GLY A 244 -8.07 -8.96 -6.46
CA GLY A 244 -8.18 -10.35 -6.04
C GLY A 244 -9.61 -10.88 -6.00
N ASP A 245 -10.58 -10.13 -6.54
CA ASP A 245 -11.97 -10.53 -6.56
C ASP A 245 -12.25 -11.57 -7.66
N VAL A 246 -12.57 -12.80 -7.25
CA VAL A 246 -13.08 -13.84 -8.12
C VAL A 246 -14.59 -13.65 -8.27
N ARG A 247 -15.04 -13.33 -9.48
CA ARG A 247 -16.44 -13.00 -9.80
C ARG A 247 -17.00 -13.86 -10.93
N VAL A 248 -18.31 -14.08 -10.96
CA VAL A 248 -18.96 -14.86 -12.03
C VAL A 248 -18.93 -14.09 -13.36
N ALA A 249 -18.15 -14.56 -14.33
CA ALA A 249 -17.92 -13.91 -15.63
C ALA A 249 -19.10 -14.02 -16.60
N SER A 250 -19.74 -15.19 -16.58
CA SER A 250 -20.82 -15.62 -17.44
C SER A 250 -21.65 -16.66 -16.68
N ARG A 251 -22.90 -16.92 -17.10
CA ARG A 251 -23.77 -17.86 -16.39
C ARG A 251 -23.11 -19.22 -16.23
N ILE A 252 -23.13 -19.74 -15.02
CA ILE A 252 -22.88 -21.15 -14.73
C ILE A 252 -24.21 -21.87 -14.94
N ASP A 253 -24.12 -23.13 -15.35
CA ASP A 253 -25.21 -24.00 -15.79
C ASP A 253 -24.65 -25.40 -15.52
N ARG A 254 -25.28 -26.12 -14.59
CA ARG A 254 -24.76 -27.35 -14.01
C ARG A 254 -25.15 -28.57 -14.83
N ASP A 255 -26.28 -28.49 -15.51
CA ASP A 255 -26.87 -29.55 -16.32
C ASP A 255 -26.33 -29.59 -17.76
N VAL A 256 -25.35 -28.73 -18.08
CA VAL A 256 -24.45 -28.91 -19.23
C VAL A 256 -23.82 -30.32 -19.19
N ILE A 257 -24.25 -31.16 -20.15
CA ILE A 257 -23.82 -32.55 -20.32
C ILE A 257 -22.30 -32.67 -20.28
N GLY A 258 -21.77 -33.26 -19.20
CA GLY A 258 -20.35 -33.52 -19.01
C GLY A 258 -19.67 -32.65 -17.93
N PHE A 259 -20.36 -31.65 -17.37
CA PHE A 259 -19.93 -31.00 -16.14
C PHE A 259 -20.06 -31.95 -14.93
N ASN A 260 -19.33 -31.67 -13.85
CA ASN A 260 -19.23 -32.55 -12.67
C ASN A 260 -19.64 -31.87 -11.36
N GLY A 261 -20.28 -30.70 -11.43
CA GLY A 261 -20.75 -29.94 -10.27
C GLY A 261 -19.70 -29.09 -9.56
N LYS A 262 -18.43 -29.02 -10.01
CA LYS A 262 -17.44 -28.12 -9.40
C LYS A 262 -16.28 -27.65 -10.29
N TYR A 263 -15.78 -26.46 -9.99
CA TYR A 263 -14.57 -25.89 -10.56
C TYR A 263 -13.44 -25.96 -9.54
N LYS A 264 -12.26 -26.48 -9.92
CA LYS A 264 -11.05 -26.38 -9.11
C LYS A 264 -10.16 -25.26 -9.67
N LEU A 265 -10.28 -24.07 -9.10
CA LEU A 265 -9.55 -22.89 -9.55
C LEU A 265 -8.12 -22.92 -8.99
N THR A 266 -7.13 -22.56 -9.82
CA THR A 266 -5.76 -22.29 -9.36
C THR A 266 -5.35 -20.90 -9.82
N ILE A 267 -4.89 -20.08 -8.87
CA ILE A 267 -4.55 -18.67 -9.10
C ILE A 267 -3.13 -18.42 -8.58
N SER A 268 -2.34 -17.70 -9.37
CA SER A 268 -1.04 -17.18 -8.97
C SER A 268 -1.16 -15.73 -8.50
N ALA A 269 -0.39 -15.40 -7.46
CA ALA A 269 -0.03 -14.04 -7.07
C ALA A 269 1.41 -13.75 -7.54
N THR A 270 1.66 -12.57 -8.11
CA THR A 270 2.98 -12.14 -8.64
C THR A 270 3.19 -10.66 -8.34
N GLU A 271 4.36 -10.22 -7.82
CA GLU A 271 4.62 -8.78 -7.65
C GLU A 271 4.69 -8.03 -8.99
N ILE A 272 4.30 -6.75 -8.95
CA ILE A 272 4.78 -5.74 -9.90
C ILE A 272 6.04 -5.10 -9.34
N GLY A 273 7.20 -5.39 -9.92
CA GLY A 273 8.44 -4.69 -9.57
C GLY A 273 8.41 -3.22 -10.02
N THR A 274 9.24 -2.38 -9.39
CA THR A 274 9.29 -0.90 -9.47
C THR A 274 9.46 -0.23 -10.85
N ARG A 275 9.37 -0.99 -11.96
CA ARG A 275 9.32 -0.50 -13.35
C ARG A 275 8.14 -1.02 -14.17
N GLY A 276 7.13 -1.64 -13.54
CA GLY A 276 5.97 -2.21 -14.24
C GLY A 276 6.28 -3.51 -15.00
N LEU A 277 7.43 -4.12 -14.73
CA LEU A 277 7.76 -5.49 -15.14
C LEU A 277 7.27 -6.44 -14.04
N ARG A 278 6.70 -7.59 -14.42
CA ARG A 278 6.37 -8.64 -13.44
C ARG A 278 7.64 -9.12 -12.75
N GLY A 279 7.57 -9.28 -11.43
CA GLY A 279 8.63 -9.90 -10.63
C GLY A 279 8.91 -11.34 -11.06
N GLY A 280 10.05 -11.87 -10.63
CA GLY A 280 10.38 -13.29 -10.78
C GLY A 280 9.68 -14.17 -9.73
N ALA A 281 9.39 -13.61 -8.56
CA ALA A 281 8.70 -14.26 -7.47
C ALA A 281 7.18 -14.34 -7.76
N PHE A 282 6.61 -15.51 -7.48
CA PHE A 282 5.18 -15.77 -7.58
C PHE A 282 4.82 -16.98 -6.72
N SER A 283 3.65 -16.92 -6.07
CA SER A 283 3.07 -18.07 -5.39
C SER A 283 1.80 -18.54 -6.09
N GLU A 284 1.37 -19.77 -5.84
CA GLU A 284 0.14 -20.35 -6.39
C GLU A 284 -0.74 -20.96 -5.28
N ILE A 285 -2.06 -20.87 -5.45
CA ILE A 285 -3.02 -21.57 -4.59
C ILE A 285 -4.18 -22.17 -5.40
N SER A 286 -4.62 -23.38 -5.02
CA SER A 286 -5.82 -24.02 -5.56
C SER A 286 -6.92 -24.14 -4.52
N PHE A 287 -8.18 -23.95 -4.92
CA PHE A 287 -9.37 -24.19 -4.10
C PHE A 287 -10.56 -24.65 -4.97
N ASP A 288 -11.54 -25.31 -4.35
CA ASP A 288 -12.74 -25.80 -5.03
C ASP A 288 -13.92 -24.79 -4.89
N VAL A 289 -14.60 -24.53 -6.01
CA VAL A 289 -15.88 -23.83 -6.09
C VAL A 289 -16.94 -24.85 -6.51
N THR A 290 -17.83 -25.22 -5.58
CA THR A 290 -18.91 -26.19 -5.80
C THR A 290 -20.18 -25.50 -6.30
N ILE A 291 -20.90 -26.13 -7.22
CA ILE A 291 -22.14 -25.63 -7.81
C ILE A 291 -23.34 -26.42 -7.26
N ASP A 292 -24.18 -25.73 -6.49
CA ASP A 292 -25.45 -26.26 -5.98
C ASP A 292 -26.55 -26.19 -7.05
N ASP A 293 -27.34 -27.27 -7.09
CA ASP A 293 -28.52 -27.49 -7.95
C ASP A 293 -29.58 -26.41 -7.72
N VAL A 294 -30.18 -25.88 -8.78
CA VAL A 294 -31.36 -25.01 -8.71
C VAL A 294 -32.49 -25.59 -9.57
N ASN A 295 -33.71 -25.55 -9.05
CA ASN A 295 -34.94 -25.89 -9.77
C ASN A 295 -35.24 -24.75 -10.77
N ASP A 296 -34.56 -24.70 -11.94
CA ASP A 296 -34.66 -23.59 -12.91
C ASP A 296 -34.74 -23.97 -14.40
N GLU A 297 -34.36 -25.19 -14.80
CA GLU A 297 -34.90 -25.79 -16.01
C GLU A 297 -36.33 -26.31 -15.77
N ARG A 298 -36.98 -26.81 -16.82
CA ARG A 298 -38.37 -27.25 -16.76
C ARG A 298 -38.61 -28.48 -17.61
N PRO A 299 -39.69 -29.24 -17.33
CA PRO A 299 -40.09 -30.34 -18.20
C PRO A 299 -40.25 -29.83 -19.64
N ARG A 300 -39.58 -30.44 -20.62
CA ARG A 300 -39.42 -29.90 -21.98
C ARG A 300 -39.87 -30.88 -23.07
N PHE A 301 -40.87 -30.46 -23.86
CA PHE A 301 -41.24 -31.14 -25.10
C PHE A 301 -40.12 -31.08 -26.15
N GLU A 302 -39.89 -32.20 -26.86
CA GLU A 302 -38.98 -32.26 -28.02
C GLU A 302 -39.36 -31.25 -29.13
N ARG A 303 -40.65 -30.89 -29.23
CA ARG A 303 -41.19 -29.96 -30.23
C ARG A 303 -42.27 -29.08 -29.59
N GLY A 304 -42.20 -27.76 -29.79
CA GLY A 304 -43.16 -26.80 -29.21
C GLY A 304 -44.57 -26.82 -29.82
N SER A 305 -44.77 -27.49 -30.95
CA SER A 305 -46.10 -27.76 -31.49
C SER A 305 -46.16 -29.04 -32.30
N TYR A 306 -47.34 -29.68 -32.32
CA TYR A 306 -47.67 -30.81 -33.17
C TYR A 306 -48.95 -30.51 -33.96
N ARG A 307 -48.89 -30.68 -35.28
CA ARG A 307 -49.99 -30.35 -36.18
C ARG A 307 -50.44 -31.56 -36.99
N ILE A 308 -51.74 -31.80 -37.00
CA ILE A 308 -52.40 -32.87 -37.74
C ILE A 308 -53.60 -32.29 -38.49
N ARG A 309 -53.97 -32.87 -39.64
CA ARG A 309 -55.16 -32.45 -40.39
C ARG A 309 -56.20 -33.56 -40.27
N VAL A 310 -57.39 -33.20 -39.79
CA VAL A 310 -58.40 -34.16 -39.37
C VAL A 310 -59.75 -33.65 -39.89
N PRO A 311 -60.37 -34.31 -40.87
CA PRO A 311 -61.68 -33.93 -41.37
C PRO A 311 -62.71 -33.94 -40.24
N GLU A 312 -63.74 -33.11 -40.37
CA GLU A 312 -64.80 -32.90 -39.36
C GLU A 312 -65.64 -34.16 -39.03
N THR A 313 -65.38 -35.27 -39.71
CA THR A 313 -66.09 -36.56 -39.63
C THR A 313 -65.34 -37.65 -38.85
N THR A 314 -64.32 -37.29 -38.05
CA THR A 314 -63.41 -38.26 -37.40
C THR A 314 -63.95 -38.88 -36.09
N ALA A 315 -63.62 -40.15 -35.84
CA ALA A 315 -64.23 -40.98 -34.80
C ALA A 315 -63.57 -40.94 -33.41
N VAL A 316 -64.43 -40.91 -32.38
CA VAL A 316 -64.12 -40.87 -30.95
C VAL A 316 -63.48 -42.17 -30.43
N GLY A 317 -62.55 -42.06 -29.49
CA GLY A 317 -61.80 -43.16 -28.87
C GLY A 317 -60.44 -43.44 -29.51
N THR A 318 -60.13 -42.77 -30.62
CA THR A 318 -58.92 -43.01 -31.43
C THR A 318 -57.68 -42.36 -30.80
N SER A 319 -56.61 -43.14 -30.61
CA SER A 319 -55.27 -42.62 -30.31
C SER A 319 -54.72 -41.89 -31.54
N LEU A 320 -54.34 -40.63 -31.40
CA LEU A 320 -53.78 -39.85 -32.50
C LEU A 320 -52.32 -40.28 -32.77
N PRO A 321 -51.90 -40.47 -34.04
CA PRO A 321 -50.57 -40.96 -34.39
C PRO A 321 -49.51 -39.85 -34.29
N LEU A 322 -49.27 -39.39 -33.07
CA LEU A 322 -48.28 -38.37 -32.70
C LEU A 322 -47.31 -38.96 -31.69
N VAL A 323 -46.01 -38.78 -31.92
CA VAL A 323 -44.95 -39.14 -30.96
C VAL A 323 -44.53 -37.86 -30.27
N ILE A 324 -44.83 -37.75 -28.99
CA ILE A 324 -44.52 -36.59 -28.15
C ILE A 324 -43.51 -37.06 -27.11
N ARG A 325 -42.27 -36.58 -27.16
CA ARG A 325 -41.23 -36.89 -26.17
C ARG A 325 -41.09 -35.74 -25.19
N LEU A 326 -40.83 -36.06 -23.94
CA LEU A 326 -40.51 -35.11 -22.89
C LEU A 326 -39.26 -35.54 -22.12
N GLU A 327 -38.46 -34.56 -21.71
CA GLU A 327 -37.35 -34.73 -20.79
C GLU A 327 -37.20 -33.53 -19.86
N ASP A 328 -36.52 -33.76 -18.75
CA ASP A 328 -36.30 -32.84 -17.64
C ASP A 328 -34.95 -33.20 -17.01
N ASN A 329 -34.10 -32.21 -16.75
CA ASN A 329 -32.67 -32.42 -16.50
C ASN A 329 -32.29 -32.34 -15.01
N ASP A 330 -33.01 -31.55 -14.21
CA ASP A 330 -32.69 -31.20 -12.83
C ASP A 330 -32.52 -32.43 -11.91
N GLN A 331 -31.79 -32.29 -10.79
CA GLN A 331 -31.43 -33.48 -10.02
C GLN A 331 -32.50 -33.95 -9.01
N GLY A 332 -32.77 -35.26 -9.07
CA GLY A 332 -33.28 -36.00 -7.91
C GLY A 332 -34.79 -35.91 -7.71
N ALA A 333 -35.26 -34.84 -7.07
CA ALA A 333 -36.70 -34.55 -6.91
C ALA A 333 -37.19 -33.51 -7.93
N ASN A 334 -36.29 -32.60 -8.31
CA ASN A 334 -36.54 -31.46 -9.19
C ASN A 334 -37.01 -31.87 -10.60
N SER A 335 -36.62 -33.05 -11.12
CA SER A 335 -37.10 -33.57 -12.41
C SER A 335 -38.26 -34.59 -12.33
N ASP A 336 -39.14 -34.51 -11.32
CA ASP A 336 -40.41 -35.25 -11.31
C ASP A 336 -41.51 -34.49 -12.08
N VAL A 337 -42.08 -35.09 -13.13
CA VAL A 337 -42.99 -34.42 -14.08
C VAL A 337 -44.43 -34.95 -13.99
N THR A 338 -45.40 -34.04 -14.07
CA THR A 338 -46.85 -34.29 -14.10
C THR A 338 -47.53 -33.64 -15.31
N MET A 339 -48.22 -34.44 -16.14
CA MET A 339 -48.88 -34.04 -17.39
C MET A 339 -50.37 -33.66 -17.22
N SER A 340 -50.86 -32.69 -17.99
CA SER A 340 -52.30 -32.37 -18.09
C SER A 340 -52.74 -31.81 -19.47
N VAL A 341 -54.05 -31.75 -19.71
CA VAL A 341 -54.68 -31.13 -20.89
C VAL A 341 -55.36 -29.84 -20.47
N GLU A 342 -55.33 -28.81 -21.32
CA GLU A 342 -56.13 -27.59 -21.18
C GLU A 342 -57.60 -27.90 -20.82
N TRP A 343 -58.12 -27.25 -19.78
CA TRP A 343 -59.29 -27.76 -19.03
C TRP A 343 -60.57 -27.90 -19.89
N GLU A 344 -60.76 -27.05 -20.90
CA GLU A 344 -61.86 -27.11 -21.86
C GLU A 344 -61.81 -28.40 -22.72
N TRP A 345 -60.59 -28.80 -23.05
CA TRP A 345 -60.27 -29.96 -23.88
C TRP A 345 -60.03 -31.23 -23.06
N SER A 346 -59.91 -31.17 -21.72
CA SER A 346 -59.84 -32.33 -20.82
C SER A 346 -61.04 -33.31 -20.94
N ARG A 347 -62.18 -32.82 -21.47
CA ARG A 347 -63.39 -33.63 -21.79
C ARG A 347 -63.51 -33.98 -23.27
N SER A 348 -62.49 -33.68 -24.07
CA SER A 348 -62.43 -33.81 -25.53
C SER A 348 -61.18 -34.55 -26.02
N ILE A 349 -60.12 -34.61 -25.18
CA ILE A 349 -58.81 -35.22 -25.40
C ILE A 349 -58.32 -35.81 -24.06
N ALA A 350 -57.58 -36.93 -24.09
CA ALA A 350 -56.90 -37.51 -22.93
C ALA A 350 -55.42 -37.84 -23.22
N ILE A 351 -54.59 -37.93 -22.17
CA ILE A 351 -53.13 -38.17 -22.21
C ILE A 351 -52.78 -39.50 -21.50
N SER A 352 -51.71 -40.16 -21.96
CA SER A 352 -51.00 -41.22 -21.20
C SER A 352 -49.50 -41.27 -21.56
N PRO A 353 -48.58 -41.49 -20.59
CA PRO A 353 -48.79 -41.57 -19.14
C PRO A 353 -49.01 -40.17 -18.50
N VAL A 354 -49.32 -40.14 -17.21
CA VAL A 354 -49.62 -38.88 -16.48
C VAL A 354 -48.44 -38.36 -15.65
N THR A 355 -47.59 -39.23 -15.09
CA THR A 355 -46.44 -38.82 -14.25
C THR A 355 -45.20 -39.68 -14.52
N PHE A 356 -44.00 -39.10 -14.50
CA PHE A 356 -42.71 -39.79 -14.68
C PHE A 356 -41.55 -38.93 -14.16
N ARG A 357 -40.34 -39.51 -14.03
CA ARG A 357 -39.12 -38.78 -13.65
C ARG A 357 -38.15 -38.66 -14.83
N SER A 358 -37.59 -37.48 -15.05
CA SER A 358 -36.56 -37.08 -16.03
C SER A 358 -36.82 -37.34 -17.53
N ARG A 359 -37.53 -38.40 -17.96
CA ARG A 359 -37.85 -38.64 -19.39
C ARG A 359 -39.03 -39.59 -19.61
N SER A 360 -39.92 -39.28 -20.56
CA SER A 360 -40.98 -40.19 -21.03
C SER A 360 -41.48 -39.86 -22.44
N ASP A 361 -42.09 -40.86 -23.09
CA ASP A 361 -42.90 -40.68 -24.31
C ASP A 361 -44.38 -40.58 -23.93
N VAL A 362 -45.15 -39.76 -24.66
CA VAL A 362 -46.52 -39.35 -24.35
C VAL A 362 -47.45 -39.49 -25.57
N THR A 363 -48.71 -39.84 -25.34
CA THR A 363 -49.73 -40.11 -26.37
C THR A 363 -51.06 -39.39 -26.12
N LEU A 364 -51.79 -39.05 -27.20
CA LEU A 364 -53.08 -38.34 -27.16
C LEU A 364 -54.23 -39.21 -27.67
N ILE A 365 -55.42 -39.09 -27.07
CA ILE A 365 -56.62 -39.88 -27.39
C ILE A 365 -57.85 -38.96 -27.55
N LEU A 366 -58.58 -39.05 -28.67
CA LEU A 366 -59.75 -38.21 -28.96
C LEU A 366 -61.01 -38.66 -28.22
N THR A 367 -61.78 -37.74 -27.62
CA THR A 367 -63.05 -38.04 -26.92
C THR A 367 -64.30 -37.26 -27.39
N LYS A 368 -64.21 -36.40 -28.43
CA LYS A 368 -65.36 -35.68 -29.06
C LYS A 368 -65.21 -35.47 -30.60
N PRO A 369 -66.30 -35.12 -31.33
CA PRO A 369 -66.30 -34.76 -32.77
C PRO A 369 -65.99 -33.26 -33.07
N LEU A 370 -66.14 -32.84 -34.34
CA LEU A 370 -65.60 -31.61 -34.96
C LEU A 370 -66.65 -30.95 -35.93
N ASP A 371 -66.48 -29.68 -36.34
CA ASP A 371 -67.40 -28.91 -37.24
C ASP A 371 -66.72 -27.64 -37.85
N TYR A 372 -67.02 -27.25 -39.10
CA TYR A 372 -66.28 -26.17 -39.80
C TYR A 372 -66.75 -24.73 -39.61
N GLU A 373 -67.96 -24.36 -40.08
CA GLU A 373 -68.42 -22.97 -40.10
C GLU A 373 -68.43 -22.33 -38.70
N SER A 374 -68.53 -23.16 -37.65
CA SER A 374 -68.33 -22.75 -36.26
C SER A 374 -66.86 -22.68 -35.85
N GLN A 375 -66.03 -23.72 -36.09
CA GLN A 375 -64.63 -23.74 -35.66
C GLN A 375 -63.66 -24.38 -36.66
N ARG A 376 -63.24 -23.52 -37.60
CA ARG A 376 -62.35 -23.77 -38.73
C ARG A 376 -61.00 -24.47 -38.44
N ARG A 377 -60.56 -24.39 -37.19
CA ARG A 377 -59.34 -25.01 -36.65
C ARG A 377 -59.51 -25.16 -35.14
N ILE A 378 -59.20 -26.33 -34.62
CA ILE A 378 -59.05 -26.54 -33.17
C ILE A 378 -57.58 -26.43 -32.81
N GLN A 379 -57.29 -25.64 -31.77
CA GLN A 379 -55.98 -25.51 -31.16
C GLN A 379 -56.19 -25.64 -29.65
N PHE A 380 -55.40 -26.48 -29.00
CA PHE A 380 -55.42 -26.66 -27.55
C PHE A 380 -54.01 -27.02 -27.08
N ARG A 381 -53.73 -26.73 -25.80
CA ARG A 381 -52.44 -27.03 -25.19
C ARG A 381 -52.47 -28.26 -24.31
N ILE A 382 -51.33 -28.94 -24.28
CA ILE A 382 -50.99 -29.91 -23.23
C ILE A 382 -49.86 -29.33 -22.40
N PHE A 383 -49.91 -29.56 -21.09
CA PHE A 383 -49.00 -28.99 -20.11
C PHE A 383 -48.19 -30.09 -19.46
N ALA A 384 -46.90 -29.86 -19.26
CA ALA A 384 -46.01 -30.70 -18.49
C ALA A 384 -45.44 -29.84 -17.36
N ASN A 385 -45.91 -30.09 -16.15
CA ASN A 385 -45.57 -29.33 -14.94
C ASN A 385 -44.56 -30.14 -14.11
N GLU A 386 -43.61 -29.47 -13.48
CA GLU A 386 -42.82 -30.06 -12.40
C GLU A 386 -43.74 -30.36 -11.21
N THR A 387 -43.43 -31.40 -10.45
CA THR A 387 -44.35 -32.02 -9.48
C THR A 387 -44.21 -31.38 -8.09
N ASN A 388 -43.07 -30.79 -7.79
CA ASN A 388 -42.78 -30.09 -6.54
C ASN A 388 -42.98 -28.58 -6.67
N ASP A 389 -42.64 -27.98 -7.82
CA ASP A 389 -43.01 -26.60 -8.21
C ASP A 389 -43.88 -26.56 -9.49
N PRO A 390 -45.22 -26.55 -9.36
CA PRO A 390 -46.15 -26.41 -10.48
C PRO A 390 -46.06 -25.10 -11.28
N SER A 391 -45.18 -24.15 -10.92
CA SER A 391 -44.89 -22.96 -11.73
C SER A 391 -43.84 -23.21 -12.81
N LEU A 392 -42.98 -24.22 -12.65
CA LEU A 392 -42.11 -24.72 -13.71
C LEU A 392 -42.91 -25.66 -14.60
N PHE A 393 -43.31 -25.16 -15.77
CA PHE A 393 -43.97 -25.98 -16.77
C PHE A 393 -43.55 -25.59 -18.19
N SER A 394 -43.73 -26.54 -19.12
CA SER A 394 -43.88 -26.21 -20.53
C SER A 394 -45.28 -26.54 -21.03
N GLU A 395 -45.68 -25.84 -22.08
CA GLU A 395 -46.88 -26.10 -22.85
C GLU A 395 -46.52 -26.44 -24.30
N CYS A 396 -47.37 -27.24 -24.95
CA CYS A 396 -47.19 -27.63 -26.35
C CYS A 396 -48.50 -27.48 -27.12
N ASP A 397 -48.45 -26.75 -28.23
CA ASP A 397 -49.62 -26.49 -29.08
C ASP A 397 -49.98 -27.71 -29.94
N ILE A 398 -51.19 -28.24 -29.74
CA ILE A 398 -51.77 -29.28 -30.61
C ILE A 398 -52.78 -28.63 -31.56
N THR A 399 -52.50 -28.65 -32.87
CA THR A 399 -53.31 -27.99 -33.91
C THR A 399 -53.98 -28.99 -34.86
N ILE A 400 -55.27 -28.78 -35.15
CA ILE A 400 -56.17 -29.63 -35.95
C ILE A 400 -57.00 -28.76 -36.96
N ASP A 401 -56.92 -28.99 -38.29
CA ASP A 401 -57.39 -28.07 -39.40
C ASP A 401 -58.54 -28.51 -40.36
N VAL A 402 -59.21 -27.54 -41.08
CA VAL A 402 -60.07 -27.62 -42.34
C VAL A 402 -60.00 -26.33 -43.32
N ILE A 403 -61.07 -25.78 -44.01
CA ILE A 403 -61.04 -24.89 -45.27
C ILE A 403 -62.26 -23.86 -45.52
N ASP A 404 -62.08 -22.62 -46.06
CA ASP A 404 -62.67 -21.23 -45.70
C ASP A 404 -63.69 -20.42 -46.65
N GLU A 405 -64.46 -19.37 -46.19
CA GLU A 405 -65.48 -18.45 -46.91
C GLU A 405 -66.00 -17.09 -46.19
N ASN A 406 -66.82 -16.15 -46.82
CA ASN A 406 -67.05 -14.64 -46.55
C ASN A 406 -68.49 -13.87 -46.60
N ASP A 407 -68.70 -12.49 -46.40
CA ASP A 407 -70.07 -11.77 -46.22
C ASP A 407 -70.64 -10.26 -46.55
N ASN A 408 -70.03 -9.02 -46.48
CA ASN A 408 -70.68 -7.67 -46.05
C ASN A 408 -70.94 -6.34 -46.98
N ALA A 409 -71.02 -5.04 -46.49
CA ALA A 409 -71.54 -3.75 -47.21
C ALA A 409 -71.15 -2.23 -46.75
N PRO A 410 -71.58 -1.05 -47.40
CA PRO A 410 -71.08 0.41 -47.26
C PRO A 410 -72.05 1.72 -47.19
N LEU A 411 -71.59 3.05 -47.20
CA LEU A 411 -72.42 4.36 -47.08
C LEU A 411 -71.82 5.82 -47.51
N PHE A 412 -72.53 7.01 -47.39
CA PHE A 412 -72.24 8.40 -48.02
C PHE A 412 -72.54 9.80 -47.24
N ASP A 413 -72.53 11.05 -47.86
CA ASP A 413 -72.22 12.45 -47.26
C ASP A 413 -73.02 13.83 -47.62
N ASN A 414 -72.42 15.04 -47.94
CA ASN A 414 -72.88 16.46 -47.54
C ASN A 414 -72.98 17.74 -48.53
N THR A 415 -73.06 19.04 -48.05
CA THR A 415 -73.91 20.23 -48.54
C THR A 415 -73.34 21.59 -49.20
N GLU A 416 -73.76 22.87 -48.87
CA GLU A 416 -73.90 24.13 -49.77
C GLU A 416 -73.50 25.59 -49.26
N TYR A 417 -73.17 26.63 -50.13
CA TYR A 417 -72.50 27.97 -49.83
C TYR A 417 -72.86 29.27 -50.72
N HIS A 418 -72.21 30.48 -50.58
CA HIS A 418 -72.58 31.81 -51.26
C HIS A 418 -71.52 33.01 -51.32
N VAL A 419 -71.64 34.09 -52.17
CA VAL A 419 -70.74 35.34 -52.29
C VAL A 419 -71.36 36.65 -52.93
N ASN A 420 -70.63 37.79 -53.18
CA ASN A 420 -71.02 39.07 -53.92
C ASN A 420 -69.79 40.01 -54.34
N VAL A 421 -69.91 41.04 -55.25
CA VAL A 421 -68.81 41.99 -55.76
C VAL A 421 -69.28 43.43 -56.25
N SER A 422 -68.45 44.37 -56.82
CA SER A 422 -68.78 45.78 -57.31
C SER A 422 -67.90 46.44 -58.46
N GLU A 423 -68.11 47.71 -58.93
CA GLU A 423 -67.65 48.34 -60.25
C GLU A 423 -66.19 48.18 -60.72
N ASN A 424 -65.19 48.80 -60.08
CA ASN A 424 -63.83 48.82 -60.64
C ASN A 424 -63.00 47.57 -60.23
N THR A 425 -63.65 46.40 -60.21
CA THR A 425 -63.10 45.12 -59.72
C THR A 425 -62.65 44.17 -60.84
N GLU A 426 -61.66 43.32 -60.52
CA GLU A 426 -60.99 42.37 -61.44
C GLU A 426 -61.50 40.90 -61.32
N VAL A 427 -60.74 39.93 -61.85
CA VAL A 427 -61.25 38.58 -62.22
C VAL A 427 -60.34 37.42 -61.70
N GLY A 428 -60.83 36.55 -60.79
CA GLY A 428 -60.19 35.23 -60.52
C GLY A 428 -60.46 34.38 -59.23
N ASP A 429 -61.18 34.85 -58.20
CA ASP A 429 -61.10 34.31 -56.79
C ASP A 429 -62.11 33.17 -56.37
N VAL A 430 -62.23 32.71 -55.08
CA VAL A 430 -62.37 31.26 -54.59
C VAL A 430 -63.50 30.79 -53.58
N ILE A 431 -63.88 29.46 -53.51
CA ILE A 431 -64.78 28.70 -52.51
C ILE A 431 -64.35 27.24 -51.91
N PHE A 432 -65.13 26.09 -51.97
CA PHE A 432 -65.28 24.98 -50.90
C PHE A 432 -64.80 23.45 -51.10
N ARG A 433 -65.40 22.35 -50.53
CA ARG A 433 -64.97 20.86 -50.42
C ARG A 433 -66.06 19.74 -50.04
N ALA A 434 -65.76 18.39 -50.02
CA ALA A 434 -66.66 17.19 -49.69
C ALA A 434 -66.01 15.78 -49.23
N SER A 435 -66.76 14.70 -48.83
CA SER A 435 -66.31 13.40 -48.14
C SER A 435 -67.11 12.02 -48.35
N ALA A 436 -66.59 10.76 -48.07
CA ALA A 436 -67.25 9.39 -48.27
C ALA A 436 -66.53 8.09 -47.67
N SER A 437 -67.12 6.84 -47.67
CA SER A 437 -66.54 5.54 -47.09
C SER A 437 -67.16 4.13 -47.48
N ASP A 438 -66.42 2.97 -47.53
CA ASP A 438 -66.85 1.63 -48.11
C ASP A 438 -66.42 0.27 -47.39
N GLY A 439 -66.78 -0.97 -47.88
CA GLY A 439 -66.71 -2.31 -47.18
C GLY A 439 -66.52 -3.68 -47.96
N ASP A 440 -66.97 -4.84 -47.36
CA ASP A 440 -66.75 -6.33 -47.60
C ASP A 440 -65.31 -6.88 -47.84
N SER A 441 -65.03 -8.09 -47.35
CA SER A 441 -63.74 -8.79 -47.36
C SER A 441 -63.35 -9.36 -48.74
N GLY A 442 -62.90 -8.47 -49.62
CA GLY A 442 -62.15 -8.86 -50.81
C GLY A 442 -62.22 -7.85 -51.94
N LYS A 443 -62.90 -8.21 -53.03
CA LYS A 443 -62.96 -7.42 -54.26
C LYS A 443 -64.19 -6.49 -54.33
N PHE A 444 -64.83 -6.20 -53.19
CA PHE A 444 -66.27 -5.91 -53.14
C PHE A 444 -66.70 -4.56 -52.47
N GLY A 445 -65.88 -3.49 -52.47
CA GLY A 445 -66.34 -2.10 -52.13
C GLY A 445 -65.35 -0.90 -52.30
N ARG A 446 -65.71 0.20 -53.03
CA ARG A 446 -65.03 1.56 -53.25
C ARG A 446 -65.95 2.70 -53.87
N ILE A 447 -65.71 4.05 -53.66
CA ILE A 447 -66.63 5.25 -53.94
C ILE A 447 -66.01 6.55 -54.65
N PHE A 448 -66.80 7.49 -55.27
CA PHE A 448 -66.39 8.80 -55.93
C PHE A 448 -67.45 10.02 -55.97
N TYR A 449 -67.15 11.21 -56.58
CA TYR A 449 -67.99 12.49 -56.63
C TYR A 449 -68.08 13.26 -58.02
N SER A 450 -68.90 14.35 -58.16
CA SER A 450 -69.19 15.12 -59.41
C SER A 450 -69.78 16.59 -59.27
N LEU A 451 -70.20 17.28 -60.36
CA LEU A 451 -70.93 18.60 -60.41
C LEU A 451 -71.77 18.81 -61.71
N GLU A 452 -72.96 19.46 -61.63
CA GLU A 452 -73.97 19.41 -62.71
C GLU A 452 -74.31 20.71 -63.49
N ASP A 453 -74.31 21.93 -62.93
CA ASP A 453 -74.90 23.09 -63.64
C ASP A 453 -74.16 24.44 -63.44
N ALA A 454 -73.35 24.91 -64.39
CA ALA A 454 -72.66 26.20 -64.28
C ALA A 454 -72.40 26.88 -65.64
N LEU A 455 -73.00 28.05 -65.88
CA LEU A 455 -72.92 28.81 -67.14
C LEU A 455 -71.62 29.62 -67.33
N GLY A 456 -70.47 29.01 -67.04
CA GLY A 456 -69.14 29.56 -67.36
C GLY A 456 -68.58 30.63 -66.41
N ASP A 457 -69.35 31.09 -65.44
CA ASP A 457 -68.86 32.07 -64.45
C ASP A 457 -68.14 31.43 -63.24
N VAL A 458 -68.26 30.10 -63.04
CA VAL A 458 -67.63 29.31 -61.93
C VAL A 458 -67.28 27.87 -62.35
N THR A 459 -66.52 27.10 -61.53
CA THR A 459 -65.95 25.74 -61.83
C THR A 459 -65.81 24.81 -60.58
N ILE A 460 -65.43 23.51 -60.71
CA ILE A 460 -65.07 22.61 -59.56
C ILE A 460 -64.10 21.43 -59.90
N GLY A 461 -63.62 20.67 -58.89
CA GLY A 461 -62.74 19.49 -59.03
C GLY A 461 -63.20 18.15 -58.38
N ARG A 462 -63.14 17.05 -59.15
CA ARG A 462 -63.76 15.71 -58.93
C ARG A 462 -63.25 14.81 -57.78
N LYS A 463 -62.20 15.21 -57.04
CA LYS A 463 -61.69 14.46 -55.87
C LYS A 463 -61.50 15.36 -54.63
N SER A 464 -61.99 16.61 -54.68
CA SER A 464 -61.63 17.65 -53.70
C SER A 464 -62.72 18.70 -53.44
N GLY A 465 -63.37 19.27 -54.47
CA GLY A 465 -64.62 20.03 -54.34
C GLY A 465 -64.62 21.59 -54.31
N GLU A 466 -63.62 22.30 -54.86
CA GLU A 466 -63.45 23.78 -54.71
C GLU A 466 -63.92 24.65 -55.92
N ILE A 467 -64.37 25.91 -55.72
CA ILE A 467 -65.09 26.75 -56.75
C ILE A 467 -64.46 28.18 -56.98
N ARG A 468 -64.69 28.93 -58.10
CA ARG A 468 -64.07 30.27 -58.46
C ARG A 468 -64.89 31.28 -59.35
N LEU A 469 -64.44 32.54 -59.66
CA LEU A 469 -65.16 33.74 -60.28
C LEU A 469 -64.62 34.37 -61.64
N ALA A 470 -65.36 35.30 -62.32
CA ALA A 470 -65.19 35.66 -63.78
C ALA A 470 -65.48 37.09 -64.48
N THR A 471 -65.80 38.31 -63.94
CA THR A 471 -66.24 39.50 -64.84
C THR A 471 -66.09 40.99 -64.36
N THR A 472 -66.03 42.01 -65.28
CA THR A 472 -65.89 43.50 -65.11
C THR A 472 -67.13 44.40 -65.50
N LEU A 473 -67.14 45.74 -65.25
CA LEU A 473 -68.33 46.62 -65.04
C LEU A 473 -68.17 48.16 -65.42
N ASP A 474 -69.25 49.00 -65.40
CA ASP A 474 -69.34 50.47 -65.75
C ASP A 474 -70.71 51.15 -65.31
N TYR A 475 -70.76 52.44 -64.91
CA TYR A 475 -71.96 53.11 -64.31
C TYR A 475 -73.03 53.62 -65.24
N GLU A 476 -72.66 54.08 -66.42
CA GLU A 476 -73.63 54.23 -67.47
C GLU A 476 -74.18 52.81 -67.96
N ALA A 477 -73.86 51.63 -67.29
CA ALA A 477 -74.17 50.19 -67.65
C ALA A 477 -74.71 49.14 -66.56
N GLN A 478 -74.38 47.79 -66.59
CA GLN A 478 -75.24 46.61 -66.14
C GLN A 478 -74.56 45.32 -65.46
N LYS A 479 -75.27 44.40 -64.71
CA LYS A 479 -74.78 43.87 -63.36
C LYS A 479 -74.86 42.38 -62.74
N THR A 480 -75.47 41.21 -63.17
CA THR A 480 -75.64 39.93 -62.28
C THR A 480 -75.75 38.43 -62.85
N LYS A 481 -75.43 37.31 -62.10
CA LYS A 481 -75.28 35.81 -62.51
C LYS A 481 -75.59 34.60 -61.47
N ARG A 482 -75.61 33.23 -61.78
CA ARG A 482 -75.94 31.96 -60.91
C ARG A 482 -75.60 30.45 -61.39
N PHE A 483 -75.46 29.37 -60.49
CA PHE A 483 -74.92 27.93 -60.74
C PHE A 483 -75.41 26.68 -59.80
N CYS A 484 -74.86 25.40 -59.85
CA CYS A 484 -75.22 24.07 -59.13
C CYS A 484 -74.13 22.85 -59.02
N PHE A 485 -74.28 21.66 -58.30
CA PHE A 485 -73.33 20.42 -58.15
C PHE A 485 -73.81 18.88 -58.05
N ASP A 486 -73.01 17.74 -57.83
CA ASP A 486 -73.33 16.22 -58.07
C ASP A 486 -72.42 14.99 -57.43
N ASP A 487 -72.73 13.62 -57.43
CA ASP A 487 -71.95 12.42 -56.80
C ASP A 487 -72.24 10.83 -57.17
N VAL A 488 -71.46 9.68 -56.83
CA VAL A 488 -71.62 8.17 -57.27
C VAL A 488 -70.84 6.91 -56.57
N ALA A 489 -71.37 5.63 -56.58
CA ALA A 489 -70.66 4.30 -56.35
C ALA A 489 -70.96 3.08 -57.34
N PHE A 490 -70.38 1.85 -57.20
CA PHE A 490 -70.48 0.73 -58.21
C PHE A 490 -71.59 -0.33 -57.92
N PHE A 491 -72.74 -0.21 -58.60
CA PHE A 491 -73.98 -1.00 -58.45
C PHE A 491 -74.85 -0.69 -57.19
N ALA A 492 -74.96 0.62 -56.79
CA ALA A 492 -75.93 1.31 -55.87
C ALA A 492 -76.01 2.89 -56.16
N ASP A 493 -76.82 3.78 -55.48
CA ASP A 493 -77.44 5.15 -55.92
C ASP A 493 -77.01 6.64 -55.23
N ASP A 494 -77.38 7.98 -55.65
CA ASP A 494 -76.76 9.49 -55.47
C ASP A 494 -77.49 11.05 -55.30
N THR A 495 -76.86 12.36 -55.33
CA THR A 495 -77.29 13.88 -54.92
C THR A 495 -76.73 15.37 -55.54
N LYS A 496 -77.11 16.75 -55.24
CA LYS A 496 -76.71 18.24 -55.86
C LYS A 496 -76.74 19.84 -55.19
N ARG A 497 -76.12 21.13 -55.59
CA ARG A 497 -76.13 22.73 -55.03
C ARG A 497 -75.35 24.24 -55.56
N ASN A 498 -75.57 25.67 -55.22
CA ASN A 498 -75.55 27.24 -55.86
C ASN A 498 -74.64 28.76 -55.67
N LEU A 499 -74.83 30.14 -56.24
CA LEU A 499 -74.06 31.66 -56.16
C LEU A 499 -74.51 33.32 -56.64
N ARG A 500 -73.77 34.63 -56.77
CA ARG A 500 -74.17 36.30 -56.98
C ARG A 500 -73.21 37.80 -57.23
N ILE A 501 -73.56 39.24 -57.53
CA ILE A 501 -72.76 40.72 -57.89
C ILE A 501 -73.22 42.46 -57.84
N SER A 502 -72.53 43.75 -58.21
CA SER A 502 -72.79 45.46 -58.11
C SER A 502 -71.98 46.87 -58.86
N ILE A 503 -72.17 48.38 -58.86
CA ILE A 503 -71.58 49.75 -59.75
C ILE A 503 -71.60 51.56 -59.54
N ASP A 504 -70.86 52.75 -60.15
CA ASP A 504 -70.70 54.49 -60.00
C ASP A 504 -70.07 55.88 -61.06
N ASP A 505 -70.10 57.41 -61.04
CA ASP A 505 -69.90 58.78 -62.12
C ASP A 505 -69.04 60.37 -62.22
N VAL A 506 -69.13 61.55 -63.19
CA VAL A 506 -68.32 63.06 -63.51
C VAL A 506 -68.66 64.57 -64.46
N ASN A 507 -67.87 65.84 -64.78
CA ASN A 507 -68.15 67.36 -65.57
C ASN A 507 -67.18 68.62 -66.46
N ASP A 508 -67.25 70.12 -66.60
CA ASP A 508 -67.08 71.41 -67.76
C ASP A 508 -66.04 72.85 -68.20
N ASN A 509 -66.26 74.34 -68.41
CA ASN A 509 -65.81 75.71 -69.38
C ASN A 509 -64.68 77.14 -69.47
N ALA A 510 -64.78 78.61 -69.75
CA ALA A 510 -63.72 79.82 -70.33
C ALA A 510 -63.65 81.62 -70.58
N PRO A 511 -62.57 82.68 -70.57
CA PRO A 511 -62.27 84.21 -71.21
C PRO A 511 -60.82 85.22 -71.32
N LEU A 512 -60.56 86.64 -71.00
CA LEU A 512 -59.52 87.86 -71.51
C LEU A 512 -58.72 89.21 -70.71
N PHE A 513 -57.93 90.37 -71.23
CA PHE A 513 -57.06 91.63 -70.57
C PHE A 513 -56.39 93.10 -71.29
N THR A 514 -55.61 94.20 -70.69
CA THR A 514 -54.88 95.59 -71.23
C THR A 514 -53.29 96.02 -71.38
N LYS A 515 -52.43 96.43 -70.38
CA LYS A 515 -51.05 97.10 -70.52
C LYS A 515 -49.91 96.25 -69.90
N SER A 516 -48.71 96.12 -70.50
CA SER A 516 -47.80 94.98 -70.19
C SER A 516 -46.82 95.03 -69.00
N ILE A 517 -46.10 96.12 -68.66
CA ILE A 517 -45.09 96.13 -67.55
C ILE A 517 -45.05 97.48 -66.76
N TYR A 518 -44.81 97.44 -65.45
CA TYR A 518 -44.66 98.58 -64.50
C TYR A 518 -43.47 98.37 -63.49
N TYR A 519 -43.00 99.39 -62.74
CA TYR A 519 -41.80 99.33 -61.84
C TYR A 519 -41.87 100.18 -60.54
N VAL A 520 -41.36 99.69 -59.38
CA VAL A 520 -41.35 100.33 -58.02
C VAL A 520 -40.12 99.91 -57.13
N THR A 521 -39.78 100.66 -56.06
CA THR A 521 -38.78 100.27 -55.02
C THR A 521 -39.23 100.66 -53.59
N LEU A 522 -38.92 99.85 -52.58
CA LEU A 522 -39.30 99.98 -51.16
C LEU A 522 -38.16 99.50 -50.21
N LYS A 523 -38.27 99.77 -48.90
CA LYS A 523 -37.49 99.09 -47.83
C LYS A 523 -38.36 98.04 -47.16
N GLU A 524 -37.79 97.01 -46.53
CA GLU A 524 -38.64 95.92 -46.04
C GLU A 524 -39.63 96.34 -44.93
N ASN A 525 -39.13 97.03 -43.90
CA ASN A 525 -39.91 97.54 -42.79
C ASN A 525 -40.88 98.71 -43.15
N ALA A 526 -41.02 99.04 -44.44
CA ALA A 526 -41.85 100.13 -44.93
C ALA A 526 -43.36 99.80 -44.91
N ARG A 527 -44.11 100.58 -44.13
CA ARG A 527 -45.57 100.48 -44.04
C ARG A 527 -46.27 101.35 -45.11
N LEU A 528 -47.08 100.70 -45.96
CA LEU A 528 -48.12 101.26 -46.85
C LEU A 528 -47.69 102.29 -47.92
N ARG A 529 -47.63 101.84 -49.20
CA ARG A 529 -47.51 102.63 -50.45
C ARG A 529 -48.46 102.07 -51.54
N HIS A 530 -48.79 102.84 -52.60
CA HIS A 530 -49.80 102.48 -53.63
C HIS A 530 -49.45 102.85 -55.10
N PHE A 531 -49.96 102.08 -56.09
CA PHE A 531 -49.86 102.24 -57.58
C PHE A 531 -51.02 101.51 -58.32
N ARG A 532 -51.12 101.39 -59.68
CA ARG A 532 -52.38 100.98 -60.40
C ARG A 532 -52.30 100.35 -61.84
N VAL A 533 -53.26 99.48 -62.26
CA VAL A 533 -53.40 98.75 -63.59
C VAL A 533 -54.88 98.54 -64.11
N GLU A 534 -55.16 97.96 -65.33
CA GLU A 534 -56.49 97.98 -66.05
C GLU A 534 -56.77 96.82 -67.12
N ALA A 535 -58.03 96.39 -67.45
CA ALA A 535 -58.42 95.13 -68.20
C ALA A 535 -59.92 94.97 -68.67
N THR A 536 -60.31 93.84 -69.33
CA THR A 536 -61.65 93.57 -69.99
C THR A 536 -62.03 92.06 -70.11
N ASP A 537 -63.32 91.67 -70.25
CA ASP A 537 -63.87 90.27 -70.20
C ASP A 537 -65.11 90.00 -71.14
N ALA A 538 -65.92 88.92 -70.96
CA ALA A 538 -66.80 88.31 -71.99
C ALA A 538 -68.31 87.99 -71.70
N ASP A 539 -68.71 86.76 -71.32
CA ASP A 539 -70.00 86.11 -71.76
C ASP A 539 -71.03 85.64 -70.67
N ASN A 540 -71.59 84.41 -70.70
CA ASN A 540 -72.97 84.14 -70.18
C ASN A 540 -73.13 83.43 -68.81
N GLY A 541 -74.07 83.94 -68.00
CA GLY A 541 -74.30 83.54 -66.61
C GLY A 541 -73.43 84.39 -65.69
N ASP A 542 -72.79 83.78 -64.69
CA ASP A 542 -71.66 84.40 -64.01
C ASP A 542 -70.41 84.51 -64.93
N ALA A 543 -70.40 83.80 -66.08
CA ALA A 543 -69.26 83.63 -67.00
C ALA A 543 -68.88 84.84 -67.90
N GLY A 544 -69.06 86.08 -67.42
CA GLY A 544 -68.72 87.28 -68.20
C GLY A 544 -68.48 88.57 -67.41
N ILE A 545 -68.06 88.48 -66.15
CA ILE A 545 -67.78 89.64 -65.31
C ILE A 545 -66.27 89.78 -65.08
N VAL A 546 -65.67 90.83 -65.68
CA VAL A 546 -64.27 91.20 -65.44
C VAL A 546 -63.99 91.36 -63.95
N THR A 547 -62.97 90.66 -63.44
CA THR A 547 -62.40 90.95 -62.12
C THR A 547 -60.88 91.06 -62.18
N TYR A 548 -60.30 92.04 -61.48
CA TYR A 548 -58.84 92.17 -61.37
C TYR A 548 -58.29 91.30 -60.24
N GLN A 549 -57.26 90.51 -60.51
CA GLN A 549 -56.55 89.74 -59.51
C GLN A 549 -55.04 89.73 -59.78
N ILE A 550 -54.22 89.81 -58.73
CA ILE A 550 -52.79 89.48 -58.86
C ILE A 550 -52.68 87.95 -58.88
N SER A 551 -52.26 87.39 -60.00
CA SER A 551 -52.38 85.98 -60.37
C SER A 551 -51.07 85.18 -60.30
N GLY A 552 -49.93 85.87 -60.33
CA GLY A 552 -48.61 85.28 -60.13
C GLY A 552 -47.69 86.24 -59.38
N GLY A 553 -46.74 85.69 -58.63
CA GLY A 553 -45.68 86.46 -57.96
C GLY A 553 -46.12 87.29 -56.76
N ASN A 554 -47.43 87.45 -56.52
CA ASN A 554 -47.99 87.82 -55.21
C ASN A 554 -48.25 86.60 -54.32
N ASP A 555 -47.49 85.52 -54.49
CA ASP A 555 -47.77 84.21 -53.89
C ASP A 555 -47.76 84.25 -52.35
N LYS A 556 -47.19 85.31 -51.77
CA LYS A 556 -47.11 85.59 -50.33
C LYS A 556 -48.21 86.54 -49.83
N GLY A 557 -49.09 87.01 -50.72
CA GLY A 557 -50.21 87.92 -50.43
C GLY A 557 -49.75 89.22 -49.75
N VAL A 558 -48.60 89.75 -50.15
CA VAL A 558 -47.97 90.94 -49.55
C VAL A 558 -48.55 92.22 -50.14
N PHE A 559 -48.89 92.16 -51.43
CA PHE A 559 -49.63 93.19 -52.13
C PHE A 559 -51.10 92.77 -52.26
N SER A 560 -51.98 93.74 -52.39
CA SER A 560 -53.39 93.53 -52.73
C SER A 560 -53.74 94.42 -53.91
N ILE A 561 -54.42 93.89 -54.92
CA ILE A 561 -55.11 94.72 -55.92
C ILE A 561 -56.57 94.90 -55.52
N ASN A 562 -57.12 96.09 -55.74
CA ASN A 562 -58.56 96.30 -55.72
C ASN A 562 -59.18 95.67 -56.98
N ASN A 563 -60.07 94.69 -56.79
CA ASN A 563 -60.62 93.87 -57.88
C ASN A 563 -61.55 94.60 -58.86
N VAL A 564 -61.86 95.89 -58.61
CA VAL A 564 -62.65 96.77 -59.50
C VAL A 564 -61.85 97.98 -59.98
N THR A 565 -61.01 98.60 -59.13
CA THR A 565 -60.26 99.82 -59.50
C THR A 565 -58.86 99.55 -60.05
N GLY A 566 -58.27 98.39 -59.77
CA GLY A 566 -56.92 98.04 -60.21
C GLY A 566 -55.79 98.68 -59.37
N ASP A 567 -56.09 99.33 -58.24
CA ASP A 567 -55.09 99.91 -57.34
C ASP A 567 -54.38 98.83 -56.52
N VAL A 568 -53.05 98.84 -56.52
CA VAL A 568 -52.16 97.89 -55.83
C VAL A 568 -51.49 98.55 -54.62
N THR A 569 -51.59 97.92 -53.45
CA THR A 569 -51.02 98.38 -52.16
C THR A 569 -50.23 97.28 -51.46
N ASN A 570 -49.12 97.59 -50.78
CA ASN A 570 -48.54 96.63 -49.82
C ASN A 570 -49.39 96.61 -48.53
N VAL A 571 -50.13 95.51 -48.34
CA VAL A 571 -51.02 95.30 -47.18
C VAL A 571 -50.32 94.60 -46.02
N LYS A 572 -49.13 94.04 -46.27
CA LYS A 572 -48.21 93.55 -45.24
C LYS A 572 -46.96 94.44 -45.19
N ILE A 573 -46.28 94.40 -44.05
CA ILE A 573 -44.86 94.79 -43.98
C ILE A 573 -44.11 93.84 -44.90
N LEU A 574 -43.09 94.33 -45.61
CA LEU A 574 -42.27 93.46 -46.47
C LEU A 574 -41.16 92.81 -45.62
N ASP A 575 -40.44 91.89 -46.23
CA ASP A 575 -39.63 90.87 -45.55
C ASP A 575 -38.58 90.39 -46.57
N TYR A 576 -37.33 90.81 -46.44
CA TYR A 576 -36.32 90.69 -47.49
C TYR A 576 -35.92 89.23 -47.74
N GLU A 577 -35.75 88.45 -46.67
CA GLU A 577 -35.31 87.04 -46.68
C GLU A 577 -36.39 86.17 -47.34
N LYS A 578 -37.67 86.49 -47.11
CA LYS A 578 -38.77 85.79 -47.78
C LYS A 578 -39.01 86.32 -49.19
N LEU A 579 -38.74 87.59 -49.50
CA LEU A 579 -39.04 88.19 -50.81
C LEU A 579 -37.84 88.27 -51.76
N GLY A 580 -36.66 87.78 -51.38
CA GLY A 580 -35.48 87.68 -52.26
C GLY A 580 -35.03 89.02 -52.82
N GLY A 581 -35.19 90.11 -52.06
CA GLY A 581 -34.86 91.48 -52.45
C GLY A 581 -35.67 92.07 -53.62
N HIS A 582 -36.55 91.32 -54.28
CA HIS A 582 -37.39 91.82 -55.37
C HIS A 582 -38.60 90.93 -55.66
N VAL A 583 -39.71 91.54 -56.06
CA VAL A 583 -40.99 90.89 -56.33
C VAL A 583 -41.50 91.36 -57.69
N THR A 584 -41.78 90.42 -58.60
CA THR A 584 -42.50 90.70 -59.85
C THR A 584 -43.91 90.13 -59.71
N LEU A 585 -44.92 90.93 -60.01
CA LEU A 585 -46.33 90.59 -59.91
C LEU A 585 -46.93 90.43 -61.30
N ASP A 586 -47.48 89.25 -61.61
CA ASP A 586 -48.40 89.05 -62.73
C ASP A 586 -49.83 89.39 -62.27
N VAL A 587 -50.55 90.21 -63.02
CA VAL A 587 -51.93 90.64 -62.77
C VAL A 587 -52.81 90.19 -63.92
N THR A 588 -53.91 89.51 -63.60
CA THR A 588 -54.83 88.88 -64.55
C THR A 588 -56.24 89.45 -64.44
N ALA A 589 -57.00 89.32 -65.52
CA ALA A 589 -58.44 89.45 -65.53
C ALA A 589 -59.10 88.16 -66.05
N GLN A 590 -60.26 87.84 -65.45
CA GLN A 590 -60.98 86.59 -65.58
C GLN A 590 -62.51 86.83 -65.41
N ASP A 591 -63.30 85.89 -65.92
CA ASP A 591 -64.77 85.76 -65.80
C ASP A 591 -65.22 85.02 -64.52
N GLY A 592 -66.48 84.55 -64.50
CA GLY A 592 -67.09 83.82 -63.39
C GLY A 592 -67.72 82.46 -63.71
N GLY A 593 -67.39 81.77 -64.80
CA GLY A 593 -67.98 80.49 -65.21
C GLY A 593 -68.02 79.44 -64.09
N THR A 594 -69.11 78.68 -63.98
CA THR A 594 -69.31 77.75 -62.85
C THR A 594 -68.40 76.55 -62.90
N ASP A 595 -68.12 76.04 -64.10
CA ASP A 595 -67.49 74.74 -64.29
C ASP A 595 -66.02 74.83 -64.72
N VAL A 596 -65.67 75.61 -65.75
CA VAL A 596 -64.30 76.09 -66.00
C VAL A 596 -64.34 77.55 -66.47
N ARG A 597 -63.16 78.21 -66.41
CA ARG A 597 -62.82 79.60 -66.71
C ARG A 597 -61.43 79.64 -67.36
N HIS A 598 -61.15 80.59 -68.25
CA HIS A 598 -59.79 80.93 -68.74
C HIS A 598 -59.32 82.31 -68.15
N SER A 599 -58.36 83.02 -68.76
CA SER A 599 -57.97 84.41 -68.36
C SER A 599 -56.89 85.07 -69.26
N THR A 600 -56.46 86.33 -69.00
CA THR A 600 -55.24 86.96 -69.61
C THR A 600 -54.53 87.97 -68.65
N THR A 601 -53.24 88.32 -68.88
CA THR A 601 -52.27 88.76 -67.83
C THR A 601 -51.28 89.90 -68.23
N ALA A 602 -50.73 90.66 -67.25
CA ALA A 602 -49.61 91.62 -67.38
C ALA A 602 -48.77 91.86 -66.09
N GLN A 603 -47.62 92.55 -66.14
CA GLN A 603 -46.60 92.56 -65.06
C GLN A 603 -46.32 93.88 -64.30
N VAL A 604 -45.82 93.78 -63.06
CA VAL A 604 -45.29 94.88 -62.22
C VAL A 604 -44.07 94.45 -61.39
N VAL A 605 -42.92 95.11 -61.50
CA VAL A 605 -41.66 94.76 -60.78
C VAL A 605 -41.41 95.69 -59.58
N ILE A 606 -40.96 95.15 -58.45
CA ILE A 606 -40.78 95.86 -57.17
C ILE A 606 -39.44 95.43 -56.53
N ARG A 607 -38.60 96.38 -56.07
CA ARG A 607 -37.35 96.08 -55.33
C ARG A 607 -37.44 96.38 -53.83
N ILE A 608 -36.68 95.66 -53.00
CA ILE A 608 -36.64 95.73 -51.53
C ILE A 608 -35.17 95.83 -51.05
N ASP A 609 -34.92 96.54 -49.94
CA ASP A 609 -33.62 96.60 -49.23
C ASP A 609 -33.72 96.02 -47.79
N ASP A 610 -32.63 95.38 -47.36
CA ASP A 610 -32.31 94.58 -46.14
C ASP A 610 -32.05 95.40 -44.85
N VAL A 611 -32.29 94.77 -43.68
CA VAL A 611 -32.00 95.24 -42.30
C VAL A 611 -31.65 94.06 -41.38
N ASN A 612 -30.62 94.18 -40.53
CA ASN A 612 -30.23 93.17 -39.50
C ASN A 612 -31.40 92.90 -38.51
N ASP A 613 -32.10 91.79 -38.70
CA ASP A 613 -33.41 91.44 -38.12
C ASP A 613 -33.42 89.97 -37.66
N ASN A 614 -32.59 89.11 -38.26
CA ASN A 614 -32.42 87.71 -37.87
C ASN A 614 -31.13 87.50 -37.07
N PRO A 615 -31.15 86.71 -35.97
CA PRO A 615 -29.93 86.20 -35.36
C PRO A 615 -29.32 85.06 -36.19
N PRO A 616 -28.01 84.80 -36.05
CA PRO A 616 -27.40 83.58 -36.57
C PRO A 616 -27.97 82.38 -35.81
N LYS A 617 -28.14 81.22 -36.45
CA LYS A 617 -28.81 80.06 -35.83
C LYS A 617 -28.00 78.78 -36.02
N PHE A 618 -27.78 78.04 -34.93
CA PHE A 618 -27.30 76.66 -35.04
C PHE A 618 -28.41 75.76 -35.59
N PRO A 619 -28.16 74.92 -36.61
CA PRO A 619 -29.12 73.92 -37.06
C PRO A 619 -29.57 73.01 -35.93
N ARG A 620 -30.86 72.60 -35.90
CA ARG A 620 -31.36 71.56 -34.98
C ARG A 620 -30.70 70.19 -35.16
N SER A 621 -29.98 69.99 -36.26
CA SER A 621 -29.15 68.81 -36.55
C SER A 621 -27.69 68.97 -36.09
N THR A 622 -27.32 70.07 -35.43
CA THR A 622 -25.98 70.26 -34.86
C THR A 622 -25.80 69.24 -33.73
N GLN A 623 -24.76 68.41 -33.83
CA GLN A 623 -24.45 67.45 -32.78
C GLN A 623 -23.99 68.19 -31.52
N THR A 624 -24.61 67.88 -30.38
CA THR A 624 -24.37 68.52 -29.08
C THR A 624 -23.72 67.59 -28.05
N SER A 625 -23.48 66.32 -28.37
CA SER A 625 -22.78 65.38 -27.50
C SER A 625 -21.65 64.73 -28.29
N PHE A 626 -20.44 64.76 -27.72
CA PHE A 626 -19.23 64.19 -28.31
C PHE A 626 -18.52 63.31 -27.29
N GLN A 627 -17.88 62.26 -27.79
CA GLN A 627 -17.01 61.38 -27.02
C GLN A 627 -15.56 61.66 -27.41
N VAL A 628 -14.69 61.83 -26.42
CA VAL A 628 -13.26 62.06 -26.61
C VAL A 628 -12.50 61.14 -25.67
N GLN A 629 -11.63 60.30 -26.21
CA GLN A 629 -10.76 59.45 -25.40
C GLN A 629 -9.75 60.31 -24.65
N GLU A 630 -9.52 59.97 -23.39
CA GLU A 630 -8.48 60.59 -22.55
C GLU A 630 -7.06 60.21 -22.99
N ASN A 631 -6.03 60.74 -22.33
CA ASN A 631 -4.63 60.47 -22.68
C ASN A 631 -4.27 60.78 -24.16
N ILE A 632 -4.97 61.73 -24.79
CA ILE A 632 -4.72 62.22 -26.16
C ILE A 632 -4.61 63.75 -26.21
N PHE A 633 -3.42 64.25 -26.57
CA PHE A 633 -3.12 65.68 -26.68
C PHE A 633 -3.74 66.37 -27.91
N GLY A 634 -4.50 67.45 -27.69
CA GLY A 634 -4.96 68.37 -28.73
C GLY A 634 -5.83 67.82 -29.89
N PRO A 635 -6.66 66.75 -29.74
CA PRO A 635 -7.54 66.27 -30.80
C PRO A 635 -8.55 67.33 -31.24
N LYS A 636 -9.05 67.18 -32.47
CA LYS A 636 -10.25 67.90 -32.94
C LYS A 636 -11.46 67.18 -32.34
N ILE A 637 -12.39 67.93 -31.75
CA ILE A 637 -13.62 67.39 -31.16
C ILE A 637 -14.76 67.51 -32.17
N ALA A 638 -14.98 68.71 -32.70
CA ALA A 638 -16.10 69.02 -33.58
C ALA A 638 -15.81 70.23 -34.47
N LYS A 639 -16.65 70.45 -35.49
CA LYS A 639 -16.75 71.72 -36.20
C LYS A 639 -18.18 72.25 -36.11
N PHE A 640 -18.35 73.40 -35.49
CA PHE A 640 -19.63 74.09 -35.37
C PHE A 640 -19.86 75.00 -36.57
N THR A 641 -21.12 75.13 -36.98
CA THR A 641 -21.52 76.04 -38.05
C THR A 641 -22.94 76.49 -37.77
N ALA A 642 -23.09 77.77 -37.41
CA ALA A 642 -24.36 78.47 -37.42
C ALA A 642 -24.54 79.21 -38.76
N TYR A 643 -25.79 79.44 -39.12
CA TYR A 643 -26.15 80.15 -40.35
C TYR A 643 -26.99 81.36 -40.00
N ASP A 644 -26.59 82.50 -40.54
CA ASP A 644 -27.46 83.66 -40.66
C ASP A 644 -28.13 83.67 -42.04
N VAL A 645 -29.19 84.46 -42.18
CA VAL A 645 -29.98 84.63 -43.41
C VAL A 645 -29.91 86.05 -43.97
N ASP A 646 -29.54 87.04 -43.15
CA ASP A 646 -29.41 88.45 -43.55
C ASP A 646 -28.14 88.66 -44.42
N SER A 647 -28.05 89.74 -45.19
CA SER A 647 -27.02 89.87 -46.25
C SER A 647 -25.78 90.68 -45.87
N GLY A 648 -24.63 90.29 -46.43
CA GLY A 648 -23.36 91.00 -46.23
C GLY A 648 -22.74 90.74 -44.86
N ASP A 649 -22.43 91.80 -44.11
CA ASP A 649 -21.85 91.70 -42.77
C ASP A 649 -22.90 91.37 -41.69
N ASN A 650 -24.17 91.71 -41.93
CA ASN A 650 -25.32 91.19 -41.18
C ASN A 650 -25.31 89.65 -41.18
N GLY A 651 -24.97 89.04 -42.32
CA GLY A 651 -24.90 87.58 -42.45
C GLY A 651 -23.63 86.90 -41.93
N ARG A 652 -22.68 87.63 -41.33
CA ARG A 652 -21.30 87.15 -41.10
C ARG A 652 -21.07 86.63 -39.68
N VAL A 653 -21.25 85.33 -39.51
CA VAL A 653 -21.08 84.63 -38.21
C VAL A 653 -19.61 84.51 -37.76
N THR A 654 -19.38 84.70 -36.46
CA THR A 654 -18.13 84.38 -35.73
C THR A 654 -18.42 83.55 -34.46
N TYR A 655 -17.41 82.82 -33.96
CA TYR A 655 -17.57 81.83 -32.87
C TYR A 655 -16.71 82.14 -31.63
N SER A 656 -17.23 81.80 -30.44
CA SER A 656 -16.44 81.82 -29.19
C SER A 656 -17.02 80.85 -28.13
N ILE A 657 -16.24 80.54 -27.09
CA ILE A 657 -16.70 79.81 -25.90
C ILE A 657 -17.06 80.82 -24.81
N VAL A 658 -18.24 80.69 -24.19
CA VAL A 658 -18.77 81.66 -23.22
C VAL A 658 -18.96 81.11 -21.79
N SER A 659 -19.00 79.79 -21.61
CA SER A 659 -19.02 79.16 -20.27
C SER A 659 -18.65 77.67 -20.32
N GLY A 660 -18.30 77.09 -19.17
CA GLY A 660 -18.01 75.65 -19.03
C GLY A 660 -16.60 75.22 -19.45
N ASN A 661 -15.68 76.18 -19.53
CA ASN A 661 -14.29 76.00 -19.96
C ASN A 661 -13.33 76.77 -19.04
N ASP A 662 -13.63 76.77 -17.74
CA ASP A 662 -13.00 77.65 -16.74
C ASP A 662 -11.50 77.34 -16.59
N ASP A 663 -11.13 76.08 -16.74
CA ASP A 663 -9.76 75.55 -16.73
C ASP A 663 -9.01 75.77 -18.07
N SER A 664 -9.62 76.42 -19.07
CA SER A 664 -9.07 76.67 -20.42
C SER A 664 -8.69 75.40 -21.22
N ILE A 665 -9.31 74.26 -20.90
CA ILE A 665 -9.09 72.94 -21.51
C ILE A 665 -9.45 72.91 -23.00
N PHE A 666 -10.44 73.70 -23.43
CA PHE A 666 -10.94 73.73 -24.80
C PHE A 666 -10.65 75.04 -25.52
N THR A 667 -10.54 74.99 -26.85
CA THR A 667 -10.36 76.15 -27.73
C THR A 667 -11.24 76.01 -28.97
N ILE A 668 -11.69 77.13 -29.55
CA ILE A 668 -12.48 77.16 -30.79
C ILE A 668 -11.89 78.16 -31.80
N SER A 669 -11.86 77.81 -33.09
CA SER A 669 -11.53 78.78 -34.15
C SER A 669 -12.67 79.80 -34.31
N PRO A 670 -12.42 81.12 -34.16
CA PRO A 670 -13.48 82.13 -34.28
C PRO A 670 -14.09 82.28 -35.67
N LEU A 671 -13.43 81.75 -36.71
CA LEU A 671 -13.90 81.80 -38.11
C LEU A 671 -14.36 80.43 -38.61
N ASP A 672 -13.71 79.34 -38.19
CA ASP A 672 -14.06 78.00 -38.65
C ASP A 672 -15.05 77.26 -37.74
N GLY A 673 -15.21 77.68 -36.48
CA GLY A 673 -16.00 76.93 -35.49
C GLY A 673 -15.39 75.58 -35.08
N GLU A 674 -14.13 75.28 -35.44
CA GLU A 674 -13.44 74.05 -35.04
C GLU A 674 -13.12 74.06 -33.54
N LEU A 675 -13.78 73.19 -32.77
CA LEU A 675 -13.58 72.97 -31.33
C LEU A 675 -12.53 71.87 -31.09
N ARG A 676 -11.60 72.13 -30.17
CA ARG A 676 -10.46 71.26 -29.87
C ARG A 676 -10.09 71.27 -28.39
N ILE A 677 -9.37 70.25 -27.93
CA ILE A 677 -8.57 70.35 -26.69
C ILE A 677 -7.40 71.31 -26.94
N ALA A 678 -7.04 72.10 -25.93
CA ALA A 678 -5.92 73.04 -25.97
C ALA A 678 -4.57 72.31 -26.13
N HIS A 679 -3.60 72.97 -26.77
CA HIS A 679 -2.27 72.40 -26.98
C HIS A 679 -1.50 72.23 -25.67
N GLY A 680 -1.07 71.00 -25.39
CA GLY A 680 -0.36 70.66 -24.15
C GLY A 680 -1.27 70.35 -22.97
N VAL A 681 -2.60 70.31 -23.18
CA VAL A 681 -3.58 69.79 -22.22
C VAL A 681 -3.92 68.34 -22.59
N GLU A 682 -4.05 67.52 -21.55
CA GLU A 682 -4.48 66.13 -21.56
C GLU A 682 -5.78 66.04 -20.75
N LEU A 683 -6.59 65.00 -20.97
CA LEU A 683 -7.77 64.71 -20.15
C LEU A 683 -7.49 63.48 -19.29
N ASP A 684 -8.14 63.46 -18.13
CA ASP A 684 -8.09 62.48 -17.05
C ASP A 684 -9.55 62.28 -16.59
N ARG A 685 -10.12 61.10 -16.80
CA ARG A 685 -11.54 60.79 -16.54
C ARG A 685 -11.80 60.51 -15.06
N GLU A 686 -10.83 59.99 -14.34
CA GLU A 686 -10.85 59.75 -12.89
C GLU A 686 -10.97 61.08 -12.14
N GLN A 687 -10.31 62.12 -12.65
CA GLN A 687 -10.47 63.50 -12.21
C GLN A 687 -11.80 64.10 -12.69
N ARG A 688 -12.14 63.98 -14.00
CA ARG A 688 -13.38 64.57 -14.54
C ARG A 688 -13.86 63.94 -15.86
N SER A 689 -14.91 63.13 -15.77
CA SER A 689 -15.57 62.47 -16.90
C SER A 689 -16.38 63.37 -17.85
N ASP A 690 -16.84 64.55 -17.42
CA ASP A 690 -17.85 65.32 -18.15
C ASP A 690 -17.62 66.85 -18.16
N TYR A 691 -17.84 67.44 -19.33
CA TYR A 691 -17.79 68.89 -19.57
C TYR A 691 -19.03 69.35 -20.36
N ASN A 692 -19.60 70.50 -19.97
CA ASN A 692 -20.73 71.14 -20.66
C ASN A 692 -20.28 72.53 -21.13
N VAL A 693 -19.74 72.61 -22.34
CA VAL A 693 -19.14 73.83 -22.92
C VAL A 693 -20.20 74.59 -23.72
N THR A 694 -20.42 75.88 -23.41
CA THR A 694 -21.35 76.71 -24.17
C THR A 694 -20.63 77.51 -25.25
N ILE A 695 -21.06 77.36 -26.49
CA ILE A 695 -20.51 78.02 -27.67
C ILE A 695 -21.48 79.09 -28.15
N LEU A 696 -20.98 80.30 -28.40
CA LEU A 696 -21.67 81.44 -28.96
C LEU A 696 -21.41 81.53 -30.47
N ALA A 697 -22.46 81.75 -31.26
CA ALA A 697 -22.38 82.29 -32.62
C ALA A 697 -22.93 83.71 -32.62
N MET A 698 -22.23 84.67 -33.23
CA MET A 698 -22.59 86.09 -33.27
C MET A 698 -22.30 86.68 -34.65
N ASP A 699 -23.21 87.53 -35.16
CA ASP A 699 -23.05 88.19 -36.46
C ASP A 699 -22.16 89.45 -36.44
N GLY A 700 -22.06 90.13 -37.58
CA GLY A 700 -21.24 91.31 -37.82
C GLY A 700 -22.01 92.62 -38.09
N GLY A 701 -23.32 92.66 -37.85
CA GLY A 701 -24.16 93.84 -38.08
C GLY A 701 -23.91 94.99 -37.10
N GLU A 702 -24.49 96.18 -37.36
CA GLU A 702 -24.32 97.35 -36.47
C GLU A 702 -24.92 97.15 -35.06
N ASN A 703 -25.84 96.19 -34.90
CA ASN A 703 -26.36 95.73 -33.62
C ASN A 703 -26.30 94.19 -33.61
N PRO A 704 -25.17 93.58 -33.21
CA PRO A 704 -24.98 92.14 -33.31
C PRO A 704 -25.99 91.34 -32.49
N LEU A 705 -26.60 90.37 -33.16
CA LEU A 705 -27.46 89.34 -32.61
C LEU A 705 -26.65 88.05 -32.43
N ASN A 706 -27.22 87.06 -31.75
CA ASN A 706 -26.51 85.81 -31.43
C ASN A 706 -27.44 84.63 -31.13
N ASP A 707 -26.84 83.45 -31.14
CA ASP A 707 -27.40 82.17 -30.67
C ASP A 707 -26.32 81.39 -29.92
N THR A 708 -26.73 80.49 -29.03
CA THR A 708 -25.83 79.74 -28.14
C THR A 708 -26.19 78.26 -28.08
N ILE A 709 -25.20 77.40 -28.21
CA ILE A 709 -25.37 75.94 -28.13
C ILE A 709 -24.53 75.35 -27.00
N VAL A 710 -25.16 74.55 -26.15
CA VAL A 710 -24.48 73.80 -25.08
C VAL A 710 -24.01 72.47 -25.65
N THR A 711 -22.72 72.19 -25.50
CA THR A 711 -22.04 71.00 -25.98
C THR A 711 -21.57 70.16 -24.82
N GLN A 712 -22.03 68.92 -24.76
CA GLN A 712 -21.59 67.90 -23.82
C GLN A 712 -20.38 67.17 -24.41
N ILE A 713 -19.32 67.05 -23.62
CA ILE A 713 -18.10 66.32 -23.98
C ILE A 713 -17.90 65.27 -22.88
N HIS A 714 -18.10 64.02 -23.26
CA HIS A 714 -17.92 62.85 -22.40
C HIS A 714 -16.51 62.31 -22.64
N VAL A 715 -15.73 62.20 -21.57
CA VAL A 715 -14.40 61.60 -21.61
C VAL A 715 -14.55 60.08 -21.62
N VAL A 716 -13.95 59.44 -22.62
CA VAL A 716 -13.95 57.98 -22.75
C VAL A 716 -12.73 57.39 -22.06
N ASP A 717 -13.05 56.56 -21.09
CA ASP A 717 -12.21 55.73 -20.23
C ASP A 717 -11.16 54.90 -21.00
N THR A 718 -9.99 54.73 -20.39
CA THR A 718 -8.87 53.90 -20.81
C THR A 718 -8.31 53.14 -19.62
N ASN A 719 -7.87 51.90 -19.83
CA ASN A 719 -7.37 51.05 -18.74
C ASN A 719 -5.93 51.46 -18.35
N ASP A 720 -5.80 52.54 -17.58
CA ASP A 720 -4.53 53.20 -17.25
C ASP A 720 -4.14 53.11 -15.76
N ASN A 721 -5.10 52.95 -14.85
CA ASN A 721 -4.83 52.58 -13.47
C ASN A 721 -4.63 51.05 -13.35
N SER A 722 -4.52 50.52 -12.15
CA SER A 722 -4.39 49.07 -11.95
C SER A 722 -4.84 48.67 -10.54
N PRO A 723 -5.32 47.43 -10.32
CA PRO A 723 -6.00 47.06 -9.10
C PRO A 723 -5.13 47.23 -7.86
N GLN A 724 -5.51 48.11 -6.94
CA GLN A 724 -4.75 48.34 -5.71
C GLN A 724 -5.26 47.47 -4.56
N LEU A 725 -4.46 46.48 -4.16
CA LEU A 725 -4.72 45.61 -3.01
C LEU A 725 -4.70 46.40 -1.69
N THR A 726 -5.86 46.49 -1.02
CA THR A 726 -6.01 47.23 0.25
C THR A 726 -6.12 46.28 1.44
N LYS A 727 -5.59 46.70 2.60
CA LYS A 727 -5.62 45.97 3.89
C LYS A 727 -5.02 44.54 3.87
N PHE A 728 -4.31 44.18 2.81
CA PHE A 728 -3.80 42.82 2.57
C PHE A 728 -2.67 42.44 3.56
N PRO A 729 -2.84 41.39 4.39
CA PRO A 729 -1.86 40.95 5.38
C PRO A 729 -0.67 40.23 4.73
N ASN A 730 0.45 40.13 5.46
CA ASN A 730 1.62 39.38 5.00
C ASN A 730 1.51 37.87 5.32
N ARG A 731 0.93 37.54 6.48
CA ARG A 731 0.69 36.17 6.93
C ARG A 731 -0.67 36.00 7.60
N ILE A 732 -1.19 34.78 7.55
CA ILE A 732 -2.34 34.28 8.31
C ILE A 732 -1.95 32.92 8.90
N ASN A 733 -2.57 32.54 10.02
CA ASN A 733 -2.42 31.23 10.64
C ASN A 733 -3.75 30.45 10.49
N LEU A 734 -3.67 29.14 10.26
CA LEU A 734 -4.82 28.22 10.20
C LEU A 734 -4.47 26.91 10.92
N SER A 735 -5.30 26.50 11.88
CA SER A 735 -5.24 25.17 12.50
C SER A 735 -5.44 24.07 11.44
N GLU A 736 -4.74 22.94 11.50
CA GLU A 736 -4.88 21.91 10.45
C GLU A 736 -6.23 21.19 10.43
N ASP A 737 -6.87 21.08 11.60
CA ASP A 737 -8.26 20.61 11.75
C ASP A 737 -9.30 21.51 11.04
N THR A 738 -8.87 22.62 10.43
CA THR A 738 -9.73 23.52 9.65
C THR A 738 -10.44 22.77 8.52
N VAL A 739 -11.77 22.66 8.65
CA VAL A 739 -12.60 21.92 7.68
C VAL A 739 -12.58 22.51 6.27
N ILE A 740 -12.63 21.62 5.27
CA ILE A 740 -12.79 21.96 3.85
C ILE A 740 -13.98 22.91 3.65
N GLY A 741 -13.77 23.99 2.89
CA GLY A 741 -14.74 25.06 2.67
C GLY A 741 -14.62 26.24 3.63
N TYR A 742 -13.67 26.22 4.59
CA TYR A 742 -13.46 27.35 5.50
C TYR A 742 -13.04 28.65 4.76
N PRO A 743 -13.66 29.81 5.06
CA PRO A 743 -13.40 31.08 4.39
C PRO A 743 -12.16 31.80 4.94
N VAL A 744 -10.97 31.35 4.55
CA VAL A 744 -9.64 31.81 5.03
C VAL A 744 -9.48 33.34 5.06
N TYR A 745 -9.60 34.01 3.91
CA TYR A 745 -9.38 35.46 3.82
C TYR A 745 -10.13 36.08 2.64
N ARG A 746 -10.64 37.30 2.81
CA ARG A 746 -11.23 38.08 1.72
C ARG A 746 -10.26 39.11 1.17
N VAL A 747 -9.76 38.86 -0.04
CA VAL A 747 -8.99 39.82 -0.83
C VAL A 747 -9.87 41.03 -1.15
N VAL A 748 -9.35 42.22 -0.89
CA VAL A 748 -10.00 43.50 -1.21
C VAL A 748 -9.04 44.31 -2.06
N ALA A 749 -9.50 44.72 -3.24
CA ALA A 749 -8.82 45.65 -4.11
C ALA A 749 -9.78 46.76 -4.54
N LEU A 750 -9.22 47.87 -5.02
CA LEU A 750 -9.93 48.99 -5.62
C LEU A 750 -9.30 49.30 -6.96
N ASP A 751 -10.13 49.68 -7.92
CA ASP A 751 -9.70 50.18 -9.22
C ASP A 751 -10.46 51.49 -9.53
N PRO A 752 -9.80 52.59 -9.95
CA PRO A 752 -10.44 53.84 -10.34
C PRO A 752 -11.22 53.80 -11.67
N ASP A 753 -10.82 52.90 -12.58
CA ASP A 753 -11.25 52.89 -13.98
C ASP A 753 -12.72 52.47 -14.12
N SER A 754 -13.35 52.74 -15.26
CA SER A 754 -14.81 52.57 -15.43
C SER A 754 -15.20 51.24 -16.08
N GLY A 755 -16.51 50.93 -16.01
CA GLY A 755 -17.14 49.83 -16.75
C GLY A 755 -16.43 48.48 -16.64
N ASN A 756 -15.85 48.02 -17.76
CA ASN A 756 -15.07 46.78 -17.83
C ASN A 756 -13.62 46.93 -17.37
N PHE A 757 -13.04 48.13 -17.46
CA PHE A 757 -11.65 48.38 -17.07
C PHE A 757 -11.53 48.24 -15.56
N GLY A 758 -12.29 49.00 -14.77
CA GLY A 758 -12.39 48.79 -13.32
C GLY A 758 -13.02 47.45 -12.86
N GLN A 759 -13.40 46.54 -13.75
CA GLN A 759 -13.94 45.23 -13.38
C GLN A 759 -12.83 44.25 -13.00
N MET A 760 -12.67 44.01 -11.70
CA MET A 760 -11.67 43.05 -11.19
C MET A 760 -12.09 41.57 -11.31
N GLU A 761 -11.16 40.72 -11.72
CA GLU A 761 -11.15 39.27 -11.47
C GLU A 761 -10.00 38.89 -10.50
N PHE A 762 -10.30 37.98 -9.56
CA PHE A 762 -9.39 37.49 -8.54
C PHE A 762 -8.87 36.08 -8.87
N SER A 763 -7.57 35.85 -8.74
CA SER A 763 -6.93 34.52 -8.87
C SER A 763 -5.86 34.30 -7.82
N ILE A 764 -5.57 33.04 -7.51
CA ILE A 764 -4.38 32.63 -6.76
C ILE A 764 -3.55 31.68 -7.62
N ASP A 765 -2.24 31.81 -7.50
CA ASP A 765 -1.24 30.94 -8.07
C ASP A 765 -0.75 30.04 -6.92
N ASP A 766 -1.41 28.88 -6.81
CA ASP A 766 -1.26 27.80 -5.82
C ASP A 766 -0.96 26.52 -6.60
N VAL A 767 0.21 25.93 -6.37
CA VAL A 767 0.72 24.76 -7.12
C VAL A 767 -0.07 23.51 -6.75
N ASP A 768 -0.29 23.30 -5.45
CA ASP A 768 -0.88 22.09 -4.89
C ASP A 768 -2.41 22.12 -4.94
N LYS A 769 -3.01 23.31 -5.06
CA LYS A 769 -4.46 23.55 -5.09
C LYS A 769 -5.11 23.12 -3.78
N THR A 770 -4.43 23.42 -2.68
CA THR A 770 -4.96 23.28 -1.32
C THR A 770 -5.99 24.38 -1.03
N PHE A 771 -5.87 25.52 -1.70
CA PHE A 771 -6.77 26.67 -1.60
C PHE A 771 -7.44 26.97 -2.95
N SER A 772 -8.55 27.69 -2.89
CA SER A 772 -9.20 28.28 -4.06
C SER A 772 -9.63 29.71 -3.76
N ILE A 773 -9.85 30.52 -4.80
CA ILE A 773 -10.40 31.88 -4.65
C ILE A 773 -11.63 32.07 -5.53
N ASN A 774 -12.65 32.72 -4.98
CA ASN A 774 -13.81 33.13 -5.74
C ASN A 774 -13.45 34.32 -6.64
N LYS A 775 -13.38 34.04 -7.95
CA LYS A 775 -13.06 34.97 -9.04
C LYS A 775 -13.76 36.34 -9.00
N LYS A 776 -14.93 36.46 -8.39
CA LYS A 776 -15.69 37.73 -8.30
C LYS A 776 -15.72 38.37 -6.92
N SER A 777 -15.74 37.58 -5.84
CA SER A 777 -15.86 38.11 -4.48
C SER A 777 -14.53 38.34 -3.77
N GLY A 778 -13.43 37.77 -4.26
CA GLY A 778 -12.10 37.82 -3.64
C GLY A 778 -11.96 36.92 -2.40
N GLN A 779 -12.96 36.10 -2.06
CA GLN A 779 -12.89 35.19 -0.92
C GLN A 779 -12.03 33.96 -1.25
N ILE A 780 -10.97 33.76 -0.48
CA ILE A 780 -10.15 32.53 -0.45
C ILE A 780 -10.86 31.51 0.44
N TYR A 781 -10.88 30.26 0.00
CA TYR A 781 -11.40 29.10 0.71
C TYR A 781 -10.36 27.98 0.74
N LEU A 782 -10.30 27.25 1.85
CA LEU A 782 -9.61 25.97 1.91
C LEU A 782 -10.41 24.91 1.13
N VAL A 783 -9.76 24.09 0.29
CA VAL A 783 -10.42 23.06 -0.56
C VAL A 783 -9.86 21.64 -0.45
N LYS A 784 -8.73 21.45 0.25
CA LYS A 784 -8.26 20.16 0.77
C LYS A 784 -8.20 20.22 2.29
N SER A 785 -7.99 19.09 2.97
CA SER A 785 -7.48 19.13 4.35
C SER A 785 -6.13 19.83 4.39
N LEU A 786 -5.80 20.39 5.55
CA LEU A 786 -4.42 20.70 5.92
C LEU A 786 -3.83 19.50 6.66
N ASP A 787 -2.51 19.48 6.76
CA ASP A 787 -1.66 18.44 7.33
C ASP A 787 -0.29 19.12 7.45
N ARG A 788 0.12 19.45 8.68
CA ARG A 788 1.25 20.31 9.01
C ARG A 788 2.57 19.53 8.93
N GLU A 789 2.54 18.26 9.31
CA GLU A 789 3.61 17.28 9.24
C GLU A 789 4.06 17.04 7.79
N SER A 790 3.10 17.05 6.85
CA SER A 790 3.38 17.14 5.41
C SER A 790 3.80 18.55 4.98
N VAL A 791 3.04 19.60 5.32
CA VAL A 791 3.27 20.98 4.83
C VAL A 791 2.87 22.06 5.86
N SER A 792 3.83 22.49 6.68
CA SER A 792 3.63 23.50 7.73
C SER A 792 3.49 24.96 7.24
N GLU A 793 3.82 25.29 5.99
CA GLU A 793 3.49 26.60 5.39
C GLU A 793 3.18 26.59 3.89
N TYR A 794 2.27 27.47 3.48
CA TYR A 794 1.90 27.72 2.08
C TYR A 794 2.13 29.19 1.68
N ASN A 795 2.76 29.43 0.53
CA ASN A 795 3.06 30.77 0.05
C ASN A 795 2.16 31.17 -1.14
N LEU A 796 0.92 31.57 -0.86
CA LEU A 796 -0.09 31.84 -1.88
C LEU A 796 0.18 33.17 -2.61
N HIS A 797 0.42 33.11 -3.91
CA HIS A 797 0.54 34.30 -4.73
C HIS A 797 -0.85 34.78 -5.18
N VAL A 798 -1.42 35.76 -4.47
CA VAL A 798 -2.68 36.40 -4.82
C VAL A 798 -2.47 37.38 -5.95
N ILE A 799 -3.28 37.27 -7.00
CA ILE A 799 -3.28 38.10 -8.20
C ILE A 799 -4.67 38.71 -8.39
N VAL A 800 -4.73 40.03 -8.63
CA VAL A 800 -5.95 40.73 -9.04
C VAL A 800 -5.70 41.32 -10.43
N ARG A 801 -6.66 41.15 -11.33
CA ARG A 801 -6.60 41.57 -12.73
C ARG A 801 -7.81 42.44 -13.06
N ASP A 802 -7.59 43.60 -13.66
CA ASP A 802 -8.61 44.45 -14.31
C ASP A 802 -8.99 43.92 -15.70
N ASN A 803 -10.01 44.46 -16.36
CA ASN A 803 -10.42 44.12 -17.73
C ASN A 803 -10.32 42.61 -18.12
N PRO A 804 -10.95 41.67 -17.39
CA PRO A 804 -10.86 40.24 -17.68
C PRO A 804 -11.46 39.84 -19.03
N SER A 805 -12.19 40.75 -19.69
CA SER A 805 -12.66 40.60 -21.07
C SER A 805 -11.57 40.69 -22.15
N ASP A 806 -10.49 41.44 -21.91
CA ASP A 806 -9.38 41.59 -22.86
C ASP A 806 -8.03 41.52 -22.13
N LEU A 807 -7.47 40.31 -22.13
CA LEU A 807 -6.19 40.01 -21.49
C LEU A 807 -4.99 40.74 -22.12
N SER A 808 -5.14 41.33 -23.32
CA SER A 808 -4.08 42.10 -23.99
C SER A 808 -4.03 43.56 -23.52
N ASN A 809 -5.17 44.06 -23.04
CA ASN A 809 -5.32 45.38 -22.43
C ASN A 809 -5.78 45.25 -20.96
N SER A 810 -5.19 44.30 -20.23
CA SER A 810 -5.41 44.11 -18.78
C SER A 810 -4.09 44.23 -18.02
N ARG A 811 -4.12 44.85 -16.84
CA ARG A 811 -3.01 45.02 -15.90
C ARG A 811 -3.27 44.13 -14.69
N THR A 812 -2.33 44.08 -13.74
CA THR A 812 -2.42 43.17 -12.59
C THR A 812 -1.62 43.65 -11.38
N SER A 813 -2.16 43.42 -10.18
CA SER A 813 -1.39 43.44 -8.92
C SER A 813 -1.16 42.01 -8.41
N ARG A 814 0.06 41.73 -7.91
CA ARG A 814 0.44 40.45 -7.27
C ARG A 814 1.03 40.70 -5.88
N ARG A 815 0.56 39.98 -4.86
CA ARG A 815 1.20 39.91 -3.52
C ARG A 815 1.16 38.48 -2.99
N THR A 816 2.21 38.07 -2.28
CA THR A 816 2.23 36.78 -1.57
C THR A 816 1.56 36.93 -0.21
N LEU A 817 0.70 35.96 0.12
CA LEU A 817 0.13 35.71 1.43
C LEU A 817 0.74 34.40 1.96
N GLN A 818 1.50 34.48 3.03
CA GLN A 818 1.97 33.29 3.76
C GLN A 818 0.81 32.74 4.60
N ILE A 819 0.56 31.45 4.54
CA ILE A 819 -0.31 30.73 5.47
C ILE A 819 0.60 29.82 6.28
N ILE A 820 0.64 30.04 7.59
CA ILE A 820 1.24 29.11 8.55
C ILE A 820 0.15 28.14 8.96
N VAL A 821 0.47 26.85 8.98
CA VAL A 821 -0.39 25.83 9.58
C VAL A 821 -0.07 25.79 11.08
N ASP A 822 -1.09 26.04 11.91
CA ASP A 822 -1.00 25.91 13.36
C ASP A 822 -1.27 24.44 13.75
N ASP A 823 -0.45 23.97 14.68
CA ASP A 823 -0.32 22.58 15.12
C ASP A 823 -1.50 22.04 15.95
N VAL A 824 -1.92 20.81 15.66
CA VAL A 824 -2.91 20.04 16.42
C VAL A 824 -2.34 18.66 16.76
N ASN A 825 -2.43 18.26 18.03
CA ASN A 825 -2.09 16.90 18.47
C ASN A 825 -3.08 15.86 17.91
N ASP A 826 -2.81 15.32 16.73
CA ASP A 826 -3.56 14.23 16.11
C ASP A 826 -2.73 13.01 15.67
N GLU A 827 -1.40 13.11 15.63
CA GLU A 827 -0.48 11.96 15.59
C GLU A 827 -0.30 11.32 16.98
N THR A 828 0.54 10.28 17.07
CA THR A 828 0.79 9.58 18.35
C THR A 828 2.27 9.19 18.54
N PRO A 829 2.80 9.11 19.79
CA PRO A 829 4.21 8.82 20.01
C PRO A 829 4.65 7.46 19.44
N GLN A 830 5.45 7.45 18.38
CA GLN A 830 5.89 6.23 17.70
C GLN A 830 7.24 5.73 18.23
N PHE A 831 7.26 4.49 18.76
CA PHE A 831 8.47 3.82 19.23
C PHE A 831 9.44 3.48 18.08
N VAL A 832 10.67 3.98 18.14
CA VAL A 832 11.74 3.81 17.14
C VAL A 832 12.83 2.86 17.60
N GLY A 833 13.33 2.00 16.70
CA GLY A 833 14.32 0.96 17.04
C GLY A 833 13.71 -0.31 17.65
N ILE A 834 12.46 -0.64 17.30
CA ILE A 834 11.84 -1.93 17.62
C ILE A 834 12.48 -3.08 16.82
N PRO A 835 12.57 -4.31 17.37
CA PRO A 835 12.19 -4.70 18.73
C PRO A 835 13.25 -4.29 19.78
N TYR A 836 12.80 -3.77 20.93
CA TYR A 836 13.71 -3.45 22.03
C TYR A 836 14.19 -4.72 22.73
N ILE A 837 15.43 -5.10 22.45
CA ILE A 837 16.14 -6.17 23.16
C ILE A 837 17.14 -5.51 24.11
N GLY A 838 16.86 -5.60 25.41
CA GLY A 838 17.78 -5.26 26.47
C GLY A 838 18.45 -6.51 27.03
N GLU A 839 19.62 -6.34 27.64
CA GLU A 839 20.30 -7.41 28.36
C GLU A 839 20.74 -6.87 29.72
N ILE A 840 20.57 -7.68 30.76
CA ILE A 840 21.17 -7.46 32.08
C ILE A 840 21.85 -8.75 32.54
N THR A 841 22.98 -8.67 33.21
CA THR A 841 23.53 -9.82 33.93
C THR A 841 22.78 -9.99 35.25
N GLU A 842 22.49 -11.22 35.64
CA GLU A 842 21.94 -11.49 36.97
C GLU A 842 22.91 -11.11 38.10
N ASN A 843 22.40 -11.12 39.34
CA ASN A 843 23.10 -10.60 40.52
C ASN A 843 23.60 -9.13 40.38
N SER A 844 23.10 -8.40 39.37
CA SER A 844 23.34 -6.98 39.17
C SER A 844 22.71 -6.13 40.28
N PRO A 845 23.42 -5.12 40.80
CA PRO A 845 22.87 -4.23 41.82
C PRO A 845 21.63 -3.47 41.31
N PRO A 846 20.65 -3.18 42.19
CA PRO A 846 19.55 -2.27 41.87
C PRO A 846 20.09 -0.93 41.35
N GLY A 847 19.60 -0.52 40.18
CA GLY A 847 20.04 0.69 39.46
C GLY A 847 20.86 0.42 38.20
N THR A 848 21.22 -0.84 37.89
CA THR A 848 21.76 -1.24 36.58
C THR A 848 20.77 -0.87 35.47
N GLN A 849 21.28 -0.35 34.35
CA GLN A 849 20.49 0.30 33.30
C GLN A 849 20.61 -0.46 31.97
N THR A 850 19.54 -0.49 31.18
CA THR A 850 19.56 -0.98 29.79
C THR A 850 19.87 0.16 28.81
N SER A 851 19.95 -0.16 27.51
CA SER A 851 19.72 0.83 26.44
C SER A 851 18.39 1.58 26.66
N PRO A 852 18.30 2.87 26.28
CA PRO A 852 17.05 3.62 26.33
C PRO A 852 16.05 3.13 25.28
N ILE A 853 14.77 3.15 25.65
CA ILE A 853 13.62 2.90 24.78
C ILE A 853 13.11 4.27 24.35
N LEU A 854 13.09 4.55 23.04
CA LEU A 854 12.80 5.88 22.52
C LEU A 854 11.57 5.85 21.61
N ALA A 855 10.65 6.78 21.84
CA ALA A 855 9.60 7.14 20.91
C ALA A 855 9.81 8.59 20.43
N VAL A 856 9.49 8.82 19.18
CA VAL A 856 9.42 10.15 18.56
C VAL A 856 7.96 10.47 18.30
N ASP A 857 7.65 11.75 18.18
CA ASP A 857 6.31 12.22 17.86
C ASP A 857 6.45 13.31 16.79
N ALA A 858 5.44 13.45 15.93
CA ALA A 858 5.54 14.19 14.68
C ALA A 858 5.10 15.66 14.82
N ASP A 859 4.21 15.95 15.78
CA ASP A 859 3.67 17.28 16.10
C ASP A 859 4.76 18.33 16.44
N ASP A 860 4.38 19.58 16.74
CA ASP A 860 5.31 20.63 17.19
C ASP A 860 5.46 20.76 18.71
N GLY A 861 6.68 21.15 19.10
CA GLY A 861 6.99 21.89 20.32
C GLY A 861 6.61 21.26 21.66
N ALA A 862 5.33 21.33 22.01
CA ALA A 862 4.77 20.81 23.25
C ALA A 862 3.92 19.56 23.05
N ASN A 863 3.35 19.39 21.85
CA ASN A 863 2.53 18.23 21.51
C ASN A 863 3.45 17.03 21.22
N SER A 864 4.57 17.20 20.50
CA SER A 864 5.57 16.14 20.32
C SER A 864 6.50 15.89 21.53
N TYR A 865 6.17 16.39 22.73
CA TYR A 865 7.00 16.21 23.93
C TYR A 865 6.79 14.83 24.59
N VAL A 866 7.40 13.81 24.01
CA VAL A 866 7.28 12.42 24.49
C VAL A 866 7.83 12.22 25.91
N THR A 867 7.01 11.57 26.74
CA THR A 867 7.33 11.13 28.10
C THR A 867 7.09 9.63 28.28
N TYR A 868 7.79 9.01 29.23
CA TYR A 868 7.84 7.54 29.36
C TYR A 868 7.31 7.04 30.70
N SER A 869 6.58 5.92 30.65
CA SER A 869 6.08 5.19 31.83
C SER A 869 6.08 3.68 31.61
N ILE A 870 6.06 2.89 32.69
CA ILE A 870 5.84 1.44 32.63
C ILE A 870 4.39 1.16 33.02
N VAL A 871 3.71 0.32 32.25
CA VAL A 871 2.32 -0.08 32.55
C VAL A 871 2.31 -1.01 33.78
N THR A 872 3.12 -2.07 33.76
CA THR A 872 3.38 -2.95 34.90
C THR A 872 4.79 -3.57 34.81
N SER A 873 5.57 -3.51 35.89
CA SER A 873 6.75 -4.37 36.10
C SER A 873 7.02 -4.53 37.60
N SER A 874 7.54 -5.69 38.00
CA SER A 874 8.06 -5.94 39.35
C SER A 874 9.58 -5.73 39.46
N TYR A 875 10.26 -5.53 38.33
CA TYR A 875 11.72 -5.64 38.21
C TYR A 875 12.39 -4.34 37.77
N PHE A 876 11.69 -3.48 37.04
CA PHE A 876 12.23 -2.25 36.44
C PHE A 876 11.40 -1.00 36.77
N VAL A 877 12.08 0.15 36.79
CA VAL A 877 11.49 1.49 36.59
C VAL A 877 12.05 2.10 35.31
N ILE A 878 11.31 3.00 34.68
CA ILE A 878 11.80 3.77 33.52
C ILE A 878 12.09 5.22 33.92
N ASP A 879 13.10 5.80 33.29
CA ASP A 879 13.33 7.24 33.34
C ASP A 879 12.31 7.97 32.45
N HIS A 880 11.50 8.85 33.05
CA HIS A 880 10.38 9.54 32.40
C HIS A 880 10.79 10.46 31.25
N GLN A 881 12.08 10.84 31.15
CA GLN A 881 12.58 11.70 30.07
C GLN A 881 13.58 10.99 29.16
N THR A 882 14.39 10.05 29.67
CA THR A 882 15.40 9.35 28.85
C THR A 882 15.00 7.96 28.39
N GLY A 883 13.79 7.48 28.73
CA GLY A 883 13.28 6.17 28.31
C GLY A 883 14.09 4.98 28.82
N THR A 884 14.99 5.19 29.78
CA THR A 884 15.98 4.18 30.22
C THR A 884 15.39 3.30 31.31
N LEU A 885 15.31 1.99 31.08
CA LEU A 885 14.95 1.04 32.14
C LEU A 885 16.11 0.89 33.14
N ARG A 886 15.77 0.82 34.43
CA ARG A 886 16.70 0.57 35.53
C ARG A 886 16.14 -0.48 36.49
N THR A 887 16.96 -1.43 36.93
CA THR A 887 16.55 -2.47 37.90
C THR A 887 16.18 -1.86 39.25
N ILE A 888 15.13 -2.38 39.91
CA ILE A 888 14.76 -1.98 41.30
C ILE A 888 15.01 -3.06 42.35
N VAL A 889 15.28 -4.28 41.93
CA VAL A 889 15.62 -5.43 42.78
C VAL A 889 16.90 -6.09 42.24
N ASN A 890 17.54 -6.91 43.06
CA ASN A 890 18.48 -7.91 42.53
C ASN A 890 17.66 -8.95 41.75
N ILE A 891 18.16 -9.41 40.62
CA ILE A 891 17.51 -10.41 39.77
C ILE A 891 18.41 -11.65 39.77
N ASP A 892 17.78 -12.80 40.00
CA ASP A 892 18.33 -14.14 40.17
C ASP A 892 17.61 -15.00 39.12
N ARG A 893 18.35 -15.65 38.23
CA ARG A 893 17.79 -16.33 37.06
C ARG A 893 17.30 -17.74 37.41
N GLU A 894 17.75 -18.34 38.50
CA GLU A 894 17.33 -19.67 38.96
C GLU A 894 15.96 -19.63 39.67
N GLU A 895 15.59 -18.49 40.28
CA GLU A 895 14.23 -18.27 40.80
C GLU A 895 13.21 -17.91 39.70
N MET A 896 13.62 -17.70 38.44
CA MET A 896 12.76 -17.34 37.32
C MET A 896 12.24 -18.54 36.51
N LEU A 897 11.11 -18.35 35.81
CA LEU A 897 10.48 -19.37 34.95
C LEU A 897 10.91 -19.28 33.47
N ASP A 898 11.47 -18.14 33.07
CA ASP A 898 11.90 -17.76 31.72
C ASP A 898 13.03 -16.75 31.91
N ASP A 899 14.08 -16.77 31.08
CA ASP A 899 15.18 -15.79 31.17
C ASP A 899 14.89 -14.47 30.44
N VAL A 900 13.71 -14.29 29.82
CA VAL A 900 13.26 -13.02 29.25
C VAL A 900 12.19 -12.35 30.10
N ILE A 901 12.46 -11.12 30.55
CA ILE A 901 11.45 -10.26 31.19
C ILE A 901 10.81 -9.37 30.13
N GLU A 902 9.52 -9.57 29.86
CA GLU A 902 8.72 -8.65 29.06
C GLU A 902 8.27 -7.44 29.91
N VAL A 903 8.58 -6.23 29.44
CA VAL A 903 8.24 -4.95 30.09
C VAL A 903 7.41 -4.11 29.14
N THR A 904 6.11 -3.94 29.45
CA THR A 904 5.23 -3.05 28.69
C THR A 904 5.54 -1.59 29.06
N VAL A 905 6.09 -0.86 28.10
CA VAL A 905 6.44 0.57 28.21
C VAL A 905 5.43 1.38 27.41
N ARG A 906 4.98 2.49 28.00
CA ARG A 906 4.06 3.45 27.41
C ARG A 906 4.77 4.78 27.16
N ALA A 907 4.64 5.30 25.94
CA ALA A 907 5.02 6.66 25.58
C ALA A 907 3.77 7.55 25.54
N SER A 908 3.91 8.82 25.90
CA SER A 908 2.82 9.82 25.90
C SER A 908 3.37 11.24 25.79
N ASP A 909 2.79 12.02 24.90
CA ASP A 909 2.83 13.49 24.82
C ASP A 909 2.19 14.20 26.05
N GLY A 910 1.16 13.57 26.64
CA GLY A 910 0.28 14.10 27.67
C GLY A 910 -1.23 13.94 27.38
N THR A 911 -1.59 13.58 26.15
CA THR A 911 -2.97 13.46 25.63
C THR A 911 -3.20 12.13 24.89
N MET A 912 -2.33 11.77 23.95
CA MET A 912 -2.28 10.45 23.30
C MET A 912 -1.33 9.50 24.06
N THR A 913 -1.40 8.21 23.74
CA THR A 913 -0.49 7.20 24.31
C THR A 913 -0.27 6.05 23.34
N SER A 914 0.97 5.58 23.22
CA SER A 914 1.30 4.30 22.58
C SER A 914 1.95 3.35 23.57
N GLU A 915 1.93 2.04 23.27
CA GLU A 915 2.56 1.01 24.10
C GLU A 915 3.42 0.06 23.26
N THR A 916 4.54 -0.37 23.84
CA THR A 916 5.46 -1.36 23.26
C THR A 916 5.88 -2.37 24.32
N VAL A 917 6.37 -3.53 23.89
CA VAL A 917 6.95 -4.54 24.79
C VAL A 917 8.45 -4.58 24.56
N ALA A 918 9.21 -4.16 25.57
CA ALA A 918 10.65 -4.39 25.61
C ALA A 918 10.94 -5.76 26.22
N ARG A 919 11.88 -6.49 25.64
CA ARG A 919 12.34 -7.80 26.11
C ARG A 919 13.71 -7.62 26.75
N VAL A 920 13.81 -7.85 28.05
CA VAL A 920 15.08 -7.78 28.77
C VAL A 920 15.53 -9.18 29.13
N THR A 921 16.55 -9.68 28.43
CA THR A 921 17.14 -11.00 28.68
C THR A 921 18.06 -10.93 29.90
N VAL A 922 17.92 -11.89 30.81
CA VAL A 922 18.75 -12.06 32.01
C VAL A 922 19.90 -13.01 31.67
N LYS A 923 21.10 -12.46 31.51
CA LYS A 923 22.34 -13.21 31.27
C LYS A 923 22.77 -13.95 32.53
N ASP A 924 22.95 -15.25 32.33
CA ASP A 924 23.39 -16.26 33.28
C ASP A 924 24.81 -16.00 33.83
N LEU A 925 25.03 -16.32 35.10
CA LEU A 925 26.34 -16.40 35.75
C LEU A 925 26.58 -17.79 36.33
N ASN A 926 27.79 -18.34 36.16
CA ASN A 926 28.22 -19.60 36.77
C ASN A 926 28.44 -19.42 38.29
N ASP A 927 27.35 -19.45 39.04
CA ASP A 927 27.20 -19.10 40.45
C ASP A 927 26.86 -20.36 41.28
N ASN A 928 26.16 -21.34 40.69
CA ASN A 928 25.85 -22.60 41.34
C ASN A 928 26.87 -23.72 41.02
N PRO A 929 27.27 -24.54 42.01
CA PRO A 929 28.21 -25.63 41.77
C PRO A 929 27.53 -26.99 41.51
N PRO A 930 28.04 -27.81 40.55
CA PRO A 930 27.44 -29.07 40.10
C PRO A 930 26.99 -30.02 41.20
N ARG A 931 25.69 -30.33 41.30
CA ARG A 931 25.12 -31.07 42.44
C ARG A 931 24.79 -32.53 42.13
N PHE A 932 25.62 -33.46 42.64
CA PHE A 932 25.32 -34.91 42.59
C PHE A 932 24.00 -35.29 43.29
N ALA A 933 23.14 -36.02 42.59
CA ALA A 933 21.90 -36.61 43.12
C ALA A 933 22.15 -37.64 44.24
N SER A 934 23.37 -38.19 44.33
CA SER A 934 23.81 -39.01 45.46
C SER A 934 25.32 -38.85 45.69
N ARG A 935 25.71 -38.20 46.79
CA ARG A 935 27.12 -38.00 47.19
C ARG A 935 27.87 -39.31 47.51
N ARG A 936 27.17 -40.43 47.66
CA ARG A 936 27.74 -41.77 47.87
C ARG A 936 26.94 -42.84 47.13
N VAL A 937 27.63 -43.71 46.40
CA VAL A 937 27.07 -44.90 45.72
C VAL A 937 27.84 -46.15 46.16
N ARG A 938 27.17 -47.29 46.21
CA ARG A 938 27.78 -48.61 46.47
C ARG A 938 27.31 -49.59 45.40
N THR A 939 28.23 -50.39 44.88
CA THR A 939 27.94 -51.38 43.83
C THR A 939 28.81 -52.63 44.01
N ARG A 940 28.41 -53.72 43.35
CA ARG A 940 29.06 -55.03 43.36
C ARG A 940 29.25 -55.51 41.92
N VAL A 941 30.40 -56.11 41.64
CA VAL A 941 30.77 -56.63 40.32
C VAL A 941 31.53 -57.95 40.48
N PRO A 942 31.26 -59.00 39.68
CA PRO A 942 32.13 -60.18 39.67
C PRO A 942 33.47 -59.83 39.02
N GLU A 943 34.54 -60.54 39.35
CA GLU A 943 35.85 -60.26 38.76
C GLU A 943 35.99 -60.66 37.28
N ASP A 944 35.21 -61.66 36.83
CA ASP A 944 35.13 -62.09 35.42
C ASP A 944 34.43 -61.08 34.50
N MET A 945 34.05 -59.91 35.03
CA MET A 945 33.34 -58.86 34.32
C MET A 945 34.16 -58.28 33.17
N THR A 946 33.76 -58.64 31.95
CA THR A 946 34.29 -58.08 30.69
C THR A 946 34.33 -56.55 30.68
N CYS A 947 35.42 -55.98 30.14
CA CYS A 947 35.59 -54.53 29.99
C CYS A 947 34.45 -53.84 29.24
N CYS A 948 34.32 -52.52 29.42
CA CYS A 948 33.27 -51.66 28.86
C CYS A 948 31.83 -51.94 29.38
N ARG A 949 31.61 -52.89 30.29
CA ARG A 949 30.29 -53.09 30.93
C ARG A 949 30.07 -52.10 32.09
N VAL A 950 28.84 -51.59 32.21
CA VAL A 950 28.45 -50.59 33.23
C VAL A 950 28.49 -51.16 34.65
N ILE A 951 29.11 -50.41 35.57
CA ILE A 951 29.30 -50.73 37.00
C ILE A 951 28.40 -49.87 37.89
N ALA A 952 28.31 -48.58 37.55
CA ALA A 952 27.48 -47.57 38.20
C ALA A 952 27.26 -46.42 37.21
N ARG A 953 26.19 -45.64 37.41
CA ARG A 953 26.01 -44.34 36.74
C ARG A 953 25.97 -43.25 37.80
N MET A 954 26.80 -42.24 37.61
CA MET A 954 26.75 -41.01 38.37
C MET A 954 25.87 -40.00 37.64
N SER A 955 25.15 -39.17 38.41
CA SER A 955 24.35 -38.08 37.89
C SER A 955 24.44 -36.91 38.87
N ALA A 956 24.78 -35.76 38.31
CA ALA A 956 24.64 -34.45 38.91
C ALA A 956 23.70 -33.61 38.04
N SER A 957 23.23 -32.52 38.61
CA SER A 957 22.45 -31.46 37.96
C SER A 957 23.04 -30.12 38.38
N ASP A 958 23.13 -29.18 37.44
CA ASP A 958 23.24 -27.75 37.72
C ASP A 958 21.93 -27.04 37.37
N PRO A 959 21.61 -25.91 38.02
CA PRO A 959 20.49 -25.06 37.63
C PRO A 959 20.89 -23.98 36.60
N ASP A 960 22.18 -23.68 36.47
CA ASP A 960 22.75 -22.65 35.57
C ASP A 960 22.54 -23.02 34.08
N LYS A 961 22.69 -22.06 33.17
CA LYS A 961 22.29 -22.18 31.75
C LYS A 961 23.46 -22.54 30.82
N ASP A 962 23.15 -23.14 29.67
CA ASP A 962 24.10 -23.47 28.60
C ASP A 962 25.39 -24.15 29.08
N ASP A 963 26.59 -23.65 28.75
CA ASP A 963 27.85 -24.28 29.17
C ASP A 963 28.15 -24.09 30.69
N ASN A 964 27.46 -23.17 31.40
CA ASN A 964 27.52 -23.09 32.87
C ASN A 964 26.71 -24.25 33.51
N GLY A 965 25.54 -24.57 32.96
CA GLY A 965 24.77 -25.76 33.37
C GLY A 965 25.32 -27.11 32.91
N ARG A 966 26.20 -27.12 31.89
CA ARG A 966 26.59 -28.34 31.18
C ARG A 966 27.71 -29.10 31.87
N LEU A 967 27.39 -30.30 32.36
CA LEU A 967 28.30 -31.09 33.16
C LEU A 967 29.17 -32.08 32.38
N PHE A 968 30.44 -32.17 32.79
CA PHE A 968 31.32 -33.30 32.48
C PHE A 968 31.84 -34.03 33.73
N TYR A 969 32.03 -35.34 33.59
CA TYR A 969 32.42 -36.23 34.67
C TYR A 969 33.90 -36.66 34.56
N THR A 970 34.60 -36.70 35.70
CA THR A 970 35.99 -37.19 35.79
C THR A 970 36.18 -38.03 37.05
N ILE A 971 36.95 -39.13 36.96
CA ILE A 971 37.48 -39.79 38.18
C ILE A 971 38.69 -38.97 38.64
N VAL A 972 38.78 -38.68 39.94
CA VAL A 972 39.86 -37.86 40.54
C VAL A 972 40.75 -38.69 41.47
N SER A 973 40.25 -39.80 42.02
CA SER A 973 41.08 -40.82 42.69
C SER A 973 40.35 -42.16 42.77
N GLY A 974 41.09 -43.25 43.00
CA GLY A 974 40.52 -44.53 43.47
C GLY A 974 40.86 -45.79 42.68
N ALA A 975 41.22 -45.64 41.38
CA ALA A 975 41.86 -46.62 40.47
C ALA A 975 41.57 -46.24 39.00
N HIS A 976 42.12 -45.09 38.53
CA HIS A 976 41.97 -44.63 37.14
C HIS A 976 42.56 -45.58 36.09
N ASP A 977 43.47 -46.45 36.53
CA ASP A 977 44.10 -47.52 35.75
C ASP A 977 43.12 -48.62 35.36
N ARG A 978 42.11 -48.91 36.21
CA ARG A 978 41.13 -50.00 36.01
C ARG A 978 39.71 -49.53 35.73
N PHE A 979 39.36 -48.30 36.07
CA PHE A 979 38.02 -47.76 35.86
C PHE A 979 38.05 -46.46 35.06
N VAL A 980 37.19 -46.40 34.05
CA VAL A 980 36.91 -45.19 33.28
C VAL A 980 35.51 -44.69 33.62
N VAL A 981 35.34 -43.36 33.69
CA VAL A 981 34.02 -42.73 33.63
C VAL A 981 33.85 -42.11 32.25
N ASP A 982 32.71 -42.37 31.63
CA ASP A 982 32.29 -41.69 30.42
C ASP A 982 32.06 -40.21 30.72
N ARG A 983 32.65 -39.33 29.89
CA ARG A 983 32.77 -37.90 30.20
C ARG A 983 31.40 -37.20 30.25
N GLU A 984 30.43 -37.64 29.45
CA GLU A 984 29.14 -36.95 29.27
C GLU A 984 28.01 -37.65 30.05
N THR A 985 27.94 -38.98 29.99
CA THR A 985 26.81 -39.74 30.55
C THR A 985 26.95 -40.09 32.04
N GLY A 986 28.15 -39.88 32.62
CA GLY A 986 28.49 -40.21 34.01
C GLY A 986 28.61 -41.72 34.27
N ILE A 987 28.66 -42.55 33.24
CA ILE A 987 28.71 -44.01 33.33
C ILE A 987 30.12 -44.50 33.69
N ILE A 988 30.25 -45.26 34.78
CA ILE A 988 31.51 -45.91 35.17
C ILE A 988 31.54 -47.33 34.61
N SER A 989 32.66 -47.72 34.01
CA SER A 989 32.93 -49.09 33.51
C SER A 989 34.37 -49.53 33.78
N VAL A 990 34.64 -50.84 33.64
CA VAL A 990 36.02 -51.36 33.63
C VAL A 990 36.71 -50.88 32.36
N ALA A 991 37.89 -50.28 32.51
CA ALA A 991 38.64 -49.66 31.42
C ALA A 991 39.02 -50.69 30.32
N PRO A 992 39.09 -50.28 29.04
CA PRO A 992 39.40 -51.19 27.94
C PRO A 992 40.72 -51.95 28.14
N GLY A 993 40.68 -53.27 27.96
CA GLY A 993 41.86 -54.14 28.12
C GLY A 993 42.28 -54.42 29.57
N GLN A 994 41.54 -53.93 30.56
CA GLN A 994 41.74 -54.24 31.97
C GLN A 994 40.77 -55.33 32.44
N SER A 995 41.19 -56.10 33.44
CA SER A 995 40.36 -57.05 34.19
C SER A 995 40.29 -56.64 35.66
N LEU A 996 39.34 -57.21 36.38
CA LEU A 996 39.36 -57.22 37.84
C LEU A 996 39.98 -58.54 38.32
N ASP A 997 40.62 -58.50 39.47
CA ASP A 997 41.28 -59.61 40.16
C ASP A 997 41.03 -59.33 41.65
N ARG A 998 40.23 -60.18 42.29
CA ARG A 998 39.69 -59.96 43.62
C ARG A 998 40.71 -60.31 44.70
N GLU A 999 41.52 -61.33 44.45
CA GLU A 999 42.64 -61.79 45.29
C GLU A 999 43.78 -60.76 45.33
N MET A 1000 43.88 -59.91 44.31
CA MET A 1000 44.69 -58.71 44.32
C MET A 1000 43.97 -57.52 44.99
N THR A 1001 42.69 -57.26 44.69
CA THR A 1001 41.94 -56.13 45.29
C THR A 1001 40.42 -56.34 45.30
N SER A 1002 39.87 -56.68 46.47
CA SER A 1002 38.44 -56.95 46.68
C SER A 1002 37.52 -55.72 46.82
N GLN A 1003 38.06 -54.50 46.99
CA GLN A 1003 37.25 -53.28 47.01
C GLN A 1003 38.01 -52.03 46.53
N TYR A 1004 37.34 -51.24 45.69
CA TYR A 1004 37.80 -49.95 45.19
C TYR A 1004 36.91 -48.81 45.70
N LYS A 1005 37.51 -47.62 45.88
CA LYS A 1005 36.84 -46.40 46.35
C LYS A 1005 37.13 -45.26 45.39
N LEU A 1006 36.30 -45.17 44.35
CA LEU A 1006 36.39 -44.12 43.33
C LEU A 1006 35.85 -42.80 43.88
N VAL A 1007 36.52 -41.70 43.58
CA VAL A 1007 36.01 -40.33 43.76
C VAL A 1007 35.76 -39.75 42.38
N VAL A 1008 34.50 -39.46 42.09
CA VAL A 1008 34.05 -38.85 40.83
C VAL A 1008 33.77 -37.38 41.09
N ARG A 1009 34.22 -36.53 40.18
CA ARG A 1009 33.92 -35.10 40.12
C ARG A 1009 32.99 -34.82 38.95
N ALA A 1010 31.98 -33.99 39.19
CA ALA A 1010 31.25 -33.28 38.15
C ALA A 1010 31.78 -31.85 38.12
N THR A 1011 32.04 -31.33 36.94
CA THR A 1011 32.52 -29.98 36.64
C THR A 1011 31.66 -29.45 35.51
N ASP A 1012 31.25 -28.19 35.57
CA ASP A 1012 30.57 -27.51 34.45
C ASP A 1012 31.52 -27.29 33.26
N HIS A 1013 31.05 -26.59 32.23
CA HIS A 1013 31.84 -26.18 31.05
C HIS A 1013 32.20 -24.68 31.07
N ALA A 1014 31.95 -23.97 32.17
CA ALA A 1014 32.11 -22.53 32.26
C ALA A 1014 33.57 -22.07 32.13
N ALA A 1015 33.77 -20.80 31.77
CA ALA A 1015 35.09 -20.17 31.71
C ALA A 1015 35.79 -20.10 33.09
N ASN A 1016 35.01 -20.03 34.18
CA ASN A 1016 35.47 -20.13 35.57
C ASN A 1016 34.78 -21.32 36.26
N PRO A 1017 35.25 -22.56 36.03
CA PRO A 1017 34.44 -23.73 36.29
C PRO A 1017 34.36 -24.14 37.76
N LEU A 1018 33.14 -24.32 38.24
CA LEU A 1018 32.79 -24.87 39.54
C LEU A 1018 32.75 -26.41 39.48
N SER A 1019 32.75 -27.05 40.66
CA SER A 1019 32.68 -28.52 40.72
C SER A 1019 32.31 -29.06 42.09
N SER A 1020 31.75 -30.27 42.12
CA SER A 1020 31.62 -31.05 43.35
C SER A 1020 32.08 -32.50 43.17
N THR A 1021 32.14 -33.25 44.28
CA THR A 1021 32.61 -34.65 44.28
C THR A 1021 31.66 -35.60 45.00
N ALA A 1022 31.64 -36.84 44.52
CA ALA A 1022 30.90 -37.97 45.09
C ALA A 1022 31.76 -39.23 45.11
N VAL A 1023 31.42 -40.18 45.99
CA VAL A 1023 32.23 -41.39 46.22
C VAL A 1023 31.49 -42.66 45.81
N VAL A 1024 32.09 -43.47 44.94
CA VAL A 1024 31.57 -44.79 44.54
C VAL A 1024 32.45 -45.88 45.16
N MET A 1025 31.85 -46.76 45.95
CA MET A 1025 32.52 -47.95 46.47
C MET A 1025 32.11 -49.17 45.65
N VAL A 1026 33.06 -49.70 44.88
CA VAL A 1026 32.91 -50.90 44.04
C VAL A 1026 33.50 -52.07 44.83
N THR A 1027 32.68 -53.03 45.21
CA THR A 1027 33.16 -54.29 45.82
C THR A 1027 33.24 -55.34 44.72
N VAL A 1028 34.34 -56.10 44.70
CA VAL A 1028 34.51 -57.21 43.75
C VAL A 1028 34.01 -58.49 44.43
N ASP A 1029 33.12 -59.19 43.75
CA ASP A 1029 32.54 -60.47 44.18
C ASP A 1029 33.29 -61.64 43.51
N ASP A 1030 33.34 -62.76 44.24
CA ASP A 1030 34.14 -63.96 43.95
C ASP A 1030 33.70 -64.75 42.71
N VAL A 1031 34.67 -65.24 41.93
CA VAL A 1031 34.47 -66.27 40.91
C VAL A 1031 35.45 -67.44 41.16
N ASN A 1032 35.00 -68.67 40.92
CA ASN A 1032 35.84 -69.87 41.06
C ASN A 1032 36.91 -69.91 39.93
N ASP A 1033 37.96 -69.10 40.08
CA ASP A 1033 39.02 -68.75 39.11
C ASP A 1033 40.33 -69.52 39.33
N SER A 1034 40.67 -69.86 40.58
CA SER A 1034 41.93 -70.55 40.91
C SER A 1034 41.81 -72.07 40.72
N ARG A 1035 42.33 -72.89 41.65
CA ARG A 1035 42.10 -74.34 41.79
C ARG A 1035 42.92 -74.84 42.98
N PRO A 1036 42.49 -75.90 43.69
CA PRO A 1036 43.16 -76.30 44.92
C PRO A 1036 44.59 -76.77 44.63
N ARG A 1037 45.59 -76.22 45.32
CA ARG A 1037 47.00 -76.61 45.15
C ARG A 1037 47.50 -77.31 46.40
N PHE A 1038 47.96 -78.55 46.25
CA PHE A 1038 48.63 -79.27 47.34
C PHE A 1038 49.90 -78.54 47.76
N LEU A 1039 50.06 -78.31 49.07
CA LEU A 1039 51.21 -77.62 49.66
C LEU A 1039 52.50 -78.46 49.59
N SER A 1040 52.37 -79.79 49.45
CA SER A 1040 53.50 -80.70 49.21
C SER A 1040 53.99 -80.60 47.77
N THR A 1041 55.28 -80.31 47.57
CA THR A 1041 55.93 -80.12 46.27
C THR A 1041 56.32 -81.42 45.56
N PHE A 1042 56.41 -82.55 46.28
CA PHE A 1042 56.81 -83.84 45.69
C PHE A 1042 55.76 -84.36 44.71
N GLN A 1043 56.20 -84.97 43.60
CA GLN A 1043 55.30 -85.42 42.53
C GLN A 1043 54.46 -86.65 42.92
N GLN A 1044 55.02 -87.49 43.80
CA GLN A 1044 54.34 -88.56 44.52
C GLN A 1044 54.80 -88.55 45.98
N ILE A 1045 54.01 -89.15 46.87
CA ILE A 1045 54.37 -89.39 48.27
C ILE A 1045 54.59 -90.89 48.42
N SER A 1046 55.70 -91.31 49.01
CA SER A 1046 56.05 -92.72 49.23
C SER A 1046 56.26 -92.98 50.72
N MET A 1047 55.75 -94.09 51.23
CA MET A 1047 55.80 -94.45 52.66
C MET A 1047 55.67 -95.96 52.89
N GLU A 1048 55.95 -96.40 54.11
CA GLU A 1048 55.98 -97.80 54.53
C GLU A 1048 55.06 -98.01 55.75
N ILE A 1049 54.35 -99.16 55.81
CA ILE A 1049 53.36 -99.47 56.85
C ILE A 1049 53.49 -100.95 57.26
N PRO A 1050 53.49 -101.31 58.56
CA PRO A 1050 53.34 -102.69 59.01
C PRO A 1050 52.01 -103.31 58.57
N GLU A 1051 52.01 -104.60 58.24
CA GLU A 1051 50.76 -105.30 57.89
C GLU A 1051 49.86 -105.61 59.11
N ASP A 1052 50.44 -105.72 60.30
CA ASP A 1052 49.72 -105.86 61.57
C ASP A 1052 49.05 -104.55 62.05
N ALA A 1053 49.14 -103.47 61.27
CA ALA A 1053 48.58 -102.17 61.60
C ALA A 1053 47.04 -102.23 61.76
N GLU A 1054 46.55 -101.95 62.97
CA GLU A 1054 45.12 -102.10 63.30
C GLU A 1054 44.19 -101.26 62.40
N PRO A 1055 42.98 -101.77 62.08
CA PRO A 1055 41.91 -101.01 61.44
C PRO A 1055 41.60 -99.67 62.14
N GLY A 1056 41.98 -98.56 61.49
CA GLY A 1056 41.85 -97.21 62.04
C GLY A 1056 43.19 -96.46 62.27
N SER A 1057 44.32 -97.16 62.12
CA SER A 1057 45.67 -96.57 62.20
C SER A 1057 45.90 -95.37 61.27
N PHE A 1058 46.76 -94.44 61.71
CA PHE A 1058 47.15 -93.24 60.97
C PHE A 1058 48.12 -93.60 59.84
N VAL A 1059 47.84 -93.12 58.62
CA VAL A 1059 48.72 -93.35 57.45
C VAL A 1059 49.48 -92.07 57.11
N THR A 1060 48.83 -91.07 56.50
CA THR A 1060 49.54 -89.84 56.09
C THR A 1060 48.61 -88.63 55.92
N SER A 1061 49.21 -87.45 55.82
CA SER A 1061 48.55 -86.14 55.84
C SER A 1061 48.89 -85.32 54.58
N VAL A 1062 47.89 -84.96 53.78
CA VAL A 1062 48.05 -84.04 52.63
C VAL A 1062 47.09 -82.86 52.70
N THR A 1063 47.64 -81.64 52.58
CA THR A 1063 46.86 -80.39 52.56
C THR A 1063 46.95 -79.75 51.18
N ALA A 1064 45.84 -79.19 50.71
CA ALA A 1064 45.76 -78.25 49.62
C ALA A 1064 45.04 -76.97 50.06
N SER A 1065 45.34 -75.86 49.41
CA SER A 1065 44.68 -74.57 49.57
C SER A 1065 44.23 -74.06 48.22
N ASP A 1066 43.06 -73.44 48.14
CA ASP A 1066 42.73 -72.54 47.04
C ASP A 1066 43.06 -71.08 47.38
N ARG A 1067 42.76 -70.15 46.48
CA ARG A 1067 42.89 -68.70 46.71
C ARG A 1067 41.57 -67.94 46.70
N ASP A 1068 40.61 -68.44 45.93
CA ASP A 1068 39.21 -68.00 45.89
C ASP A 1068 38.59 -68.05 47.32
N ASP A 1069 37.47 -67.40 47.56
CA ASP A 1069 36.93 -67.16 48.91
C ASP A 1069 35.80 -68.10 49.30
N ALA A 1070 35.52 -68.16 50.61
CA ALA A 1070 34.40 -68.86 51.22
C ALA A 1070 34.14 -70.27 50.61
N ALA A 1071 33.07 -70.43 49.82
CA ALA A 1071 32.67 -71.71 49.25
C ALA A 1071 33.49 -72.12 48.00
N TYR A 1072 34.27 -71.23 47.41
CA TYR A 1072 35.24 -71.55 46.36
C TYR A 1072 36.62 -71.85 46.99
N GLY A 1073 37.00 -71.10 48.03
CA GLY A 1073 38.19 -71.37 48.85
C GLY A 1073 38.17 -72.69 49.66
N ASP A 1074 36.99 -73.18 50.03
CA ASP A 1074 36.79 -74.41 50.82
C ASP A 1074 37.26 -75.68 50.07
N VAL A 1075 38.43 -76.22 50.43
CA VAL A 1075 38.98 -77.45 49.83
C VAL A 1075 38.52 -78.71 50.57
N THR A 1076 38.00 -79.67 49.81
CA THR A 1076 37.59 -81.02 50.23
C THR A 1076 38.42 -82.11 49.54
N TYR A 1077 38.48 -83.32 50.12
CA TYR A 1077 39.34 -84.40 49.63
C TYR A 1077 38.58 -85.70 49.34
N THR A 1078 38.92 -86.40 48.26
CA THR A 1078 38.46 -87.77 47.95
C THR A 1078 39.62 -88.70 47.58
N LEU A 1079 39.40 -90.01 47.70
CA LEU A 1079 40.41 -91.05 47.47
C LEU A 1079 39.97 -91.97 46.32
N HIS A 1080 40.91 -92.36 45.45
CA HIS A 1080 40.66 -93.23 44.31
C HIS A 1080 41.80 -94.27 44.16
N GLY A 1081 41.46 -95.49 43.77
CA GLY A 1081 42.41 -96.57 43.43
C GLY A 1081 42.73 -97.57 44.55
N ASP A 1082 42.03 -97.50 45.69
CA ASP A 1082 42.43 -98.16 46.94
C ASP A 1082 41.89 -99.59 47.17
N LEU A 1083 41.09 -100.13 46.25
CA LEU A 1083 40.35 -101.41 46.40
C LEU A 1083 39.53 -101.54 47.71
N GLY A 1084 39.17 -100.40 48.32
CA GLY A 1084 38.52 -100.34 49.63
C GLY A 1084 39.34 -100.95 50.76
N PHE A 1085 40.66 -100.72 50.76
CA PHE A 1085 41.53 -100.95 51.94
C PHE A 1085 41.69 -99.70 52.81
N PHE A 1086 41.50 -98.50 52.26
CA PHE A 1086 41.79 -97.22 52.95
C PHE A 1086 40.57 -96.30 52.99
N THR A 1087 40.66 -95.19 53.72
CA THR A 1087 39.67 -94.10 53.72
C THR A 1087 40.35 -92.73 53.87
N ILE A 1088 39.62 -91.66 53.55
CA ILE A 1088 40.06 -90.27 53.72
C ILE A 1088 38.95 -89.45 54.39
N HIS A 1089 39.33 -88.54 55.29
CA HIS A 1089 38.36 -87.64 55.92
C HIS A 1089 38.06 -86.43 55.02
N PRO A 1090 36.79 -86.05 54.76
CA PRO A 1090 36.46 -85.04 53.74
C PRO A 1090 37.12 -83.66 53.95
N ASN A 1091 37.26 -83.26 55.22
CA ASN A 1091 37.69 -81.90 55.64
C ASN A 1091 38.90 -81.92 56.60
N LEU A 1092 39.57 -83.06 56.81
CA LEU A 1092 40.76 -83.12 57.68
C LEU A 1092 41.91 -83.85 56.99
N VAL A 1093 43.11 -83.42 57.35
CA VAL A 1093 44.39 -83.72 56.68
C VAL A 1093 44.90 -85.12 57.04
N ILE A 1094 44.05 -86.16 56.89
CA ILE A 1094 44.41 -87.53 57.23
C ILE A 1094 43.75 -88.55 56.27
N ALA A 1095 44.58 -89.38 55.65
CA ALA A 1095 44.19 -90.72 55.22
C ALA A 1095 44.36 -91.66 56.42
N SER A 1096 43.26 -92.14 57.01
CA SER A 1096 43.28 -93.06 58.15
C SER A 1096 41.93 -93.73 58.41
N SER A 1097 41.70 -94.83 57.70
CA SER A 1097 41.35 -96.06 58.41
C SER A 1097 41.63 -97.22 57.47
N LEU A 1098 42.45 -98.17 57.90
CA LEU A 1098 42.44 -99.49 57.29
C LEU A 1098 41.04 -100.10 57.44
N ALA A 1099 40.35 -100.28 56.31
CA ALA A 1099 38.97 -100.79 56.24
C ALA A 1099 38.91 -102.33 56.25
N LYS A 1100 40.07 -102.97 56.10
CA LYS A 1100 40.36 -104.40 56.14
C LYS A 1100 41.76 -104.57 56.75
N PRO A 1101 42.10 -105.73 57.34
CA PRO A 1101 43.51 -106.05 57.61
C PRO A 1101 44.33 -106.03 56.32
N LEU A 1102 45.62 -105.77 56.46
CA LEU A 1102 46.61 -105.95 55.41
C LEU A 1102 47.19 -107.37 55.48
N ASP A 1103 47.81 -107.79 54.39
CA ASP A 1103 48.45 -109.10 54.20
C ASP A 1103 49.47 -108.90 53.07
N ARG A 1104 50.75 -108.89 53.42
CA ARG A 1104 51.87 -108.58 52.52
C ARG A 1104 52.11 -109.69 51.50
N GLU A 1105 51.86 -110.94 51.89
CA GLU A 1105 52.00 -112.13 51.06
C GLU A 1105 50.94 -112.18 49.94
N ILE A 1106 49.84 -111.45 50.10
CA ILE A 1106 48.86 -111.19 49.04
C ILE A 1106 49.14 -109.87 48.28
N ILE A 1107 49.37 -108.74 48.95
CA ILE A 1107 49.62 -107.43 48.29
C ILE A 1107 50.72 -106.61 49.00
N PRO A 1108 51.97 -106.56 48.49
CA PRO A 1108 53.06 -105.84 49.15
C PRO A 1108 53.13 -104.33 48.83
N GLU A 1109 52.37 -103.81 47.85
CA GLU A 1109 52.32 -102.37 47.51
C GLU A 1109 50.91 -101.91 47.11
N HIS A 1110 50.47 -100.76 47.62
CA HIS A 1110 49.23 -100.07 47.23
C HIS A 1110 49.54 -98.70 46.61
N GLN A 1111 48.92 -98.39 45.46
CA GLN A 1111 49.05 -97.11 44.77
C GLN A 1111 47.71 -96.34 44.75
N LEU A 1112 47.67 -95.22 45.46
CA LEU A 1112 46.48 -94.39 45.64
C LEU A 1112 46.59 -93.05 44.90
N THR A 1113 45.44 -92.47 44.55
CA THR A 1113 45.35 -91.07 44.09
C THR A 1113 44.38 -90.29 44.98
N ILE A 1114 44.88 -89.24 45.62
CA ILE A 1114 44.09 -88.27 46.37
C ILE A 1114 43.71 -87.13 45.45
N VAL A 1115 42.43 -86.74 45.47
CA VAL A 1115 41.88 -85.62 44.71
C VAL A 1115 41.49 -84.52 45.69
N ALA A 1116 42.07 -83.34 45.55
CA ALA A 1116 41.60 -82.12 46.22
C ALA A 1116 40.64 -81.37 45.29
N SER A 1117 39.56 -80.84 45.85
CA SER A 1117 38.45 -80.21 45.11
C SER A 1117 37.82 -79.07 45.91
N ASP A 1118 37.56 -77.93 45.25
CA ASP A 1118 36.81 -76.81 45.82
C ASP A 1118 35.38 -77.20 46.26
N ASN A 1119 34.64 -76.31 46.92
CA ASN A 1119 33.26 -76.55 47.38
C ASN A 1119 32.22 -75.80 46.51
N ALA A 1120 32.48 -75.65 45.20
CA ALA A 1120 31.59 -74.97 44.26
C ALA A 1120 30.22 -75.67 44.10
N ARG A 1121 29.26 -75.29 44.97
CA ARG A 1121 27.89 -75.82 45.00
C ARG A 1121 27.01 -75.20 43.91
N GLY A 1122 26.86 -75.89 42.78
CA GLY A 1122 25.82 -75.55 41.80
C GLY A 1122 25.75 -76.50 40.61
N THR A 1123 26.87 -76.72 39.93
CA THR A 1123 26.93 -77.57 38.73
C THR A 1123 28.15 -78.50 38.79
N LYS A 1124 27.99 -79.76 38.36
CA LYS A 1124 29.07 -80.77 38.42
C LYS A 1124 30.28 -80.46 37.51
N ASN A 1125 30.20 -79.43 36.67
CA ASN A 1125 31.26 -79.05 35.73
C ASN A 1125 32.08 -77.82 36.16
N ASN A 1126 31.63 -77.02 37.15
CA ASN A 1126 32.37 -75.83 37.59
C ASN A 1126 33.25 -76.07 38.83
N ARG A 1127 33.44 -77.36 39.18
CA ARG A 1127 34.23 -77.81 40.33
C ARG A 1127 35.66 -78.15 39.87
N ARG A 1128 36.64 -77.38 40.31
CA ARG A 1128 38.04 -77.49 39.94
C ARG A 1128 38.77 -78.45 40.89
N THR A 1129 39.68 -79.24 40.31
CA THR A 1129 40.36 -80.33 41.02
C THR A 1129 41.84 -80.40 40.69
N THR A 1130 42.60 -80.93 41.65
CA THR A 1130 44.03 -81.27 41.50
C THR A 1130 44.26 -82.63 42.17
N THR A 1131 45.18 -83.43 41.62
CA THR A 1131 45.45 -84.79 42.12
C THR A 1131 46.89 -84.95 42.64
N LYS A 1132 47.09 -85.90 43.56
CA LYS A 1132 48.39 -86.31 44.08
C LYS A 1132 48.43 -87.83 44.23
N LYS A 1133 49.52 -88.47 43.76
CA LYS A 1133 49.75 -89.91 43.96
C LYS A 1133 50.39 -90.20 45.32
N VAL A 1134 49.95 -91.28 45.96
CA VAL A 1134 50.56 -91.84 47.17
C VAL A 1134 50.86 -93.32 46.90
N VAL A 1135 52.06 -93.78 47.22
CA VAL A 1135 52.53 -95.17 47.07
C VAL A 1135 52.92 -95.68 48.45
N MET A 1136 52.43 -96.86 48.81
CA MET A 1136 52.56 -97.40 50.16
C MET A 1136 53.03 -98.85 50.09
N THR A 1137 54.19 -99.15 50.66
CA THR A 1137 54.78 -100.50 50.70
C THR A 1137 54.56 -101.14 52.07
N LEU A 1138 54.33 -102.45 52.11
CA LEU A 1138 54.10 -103.16 53.37
C LEU A 1138 55.39 -103.74 53.96
N SER A 1139 55.58 -103.55 55.26
CA SER A 1139 56.71 -104.10 56.03
C SER A 1139 56.30 -105.36 56.79
N ASP A 1140 57.14 -106.38 56.62
CA ASP A 1140 57.04 -107.78 57.05
C ASP A 1140 56.95 -107.98 58.58
N VAL A 1141 56.01 -108.82 59.04
CA VAL A 1141 55.80 -109.20 60.45
C VAL A 1141 55.94 -110.72 60.64
N ASN A 1142 56.34 -111.18 61.83
CA ASN A 1142 56.57 -112.60 62.12
C ASN A 1142 55.27 -113.33 62.52
N ASP A 1143 54.38 -113.63 61.58
CA ASP A 1143 53.05 -114.20 61.87
C ASP A 1143 52.89 -115.70 61.52
N ASN A 1144 53.78 -116.27 60.71
CA ASN A 1144 53.82 -117.72 60.44
C ASN A 1144 54.61 -118.49 61.52
N VAL A 1145 54.65 -119.82 61.38
CA VAL A 1145 55.34 -120.73 62.31
C VAL A 1145 56.12 -121.82 61.58
N PRO A 1146 57.29 -122.26 62.10
CA PRO A 1146 58.10 -123.27 61.42
C PRO A 1146 57.43 -124.64 61.38
N ILE A 1147 57.38 -125.25 60.20
CA ILE A 1147 56.80 -126.58 59.97
C ILE A 1147 57.89 -127.59 59.63
N PHE A 1148 57.89 -128.76 60.29
CA PHE A 1148 58.80 -129.86 59.99
C PHE A 1148 58.51 -130.46 58.60
N THR A 1149 59.56 -130.63 57.79
CA THR A 1149 59.47 -130.98 56.36
C THR A 1149 59.86 -132.43 56.04
N GLY A 1150 60.02 -133.29 57.06
CA GLY A 1150 60.42 -134.69 56.91
C GLY A 1150 59.65 -135.65 57.85
N PRO A 1151 59.68 -136.97 57.59
CA PRO A 1151 58.92 -137.96 58.36
C PRO A 1151 59.47 -138.16 59.78
N LEU A 1152 58.59 -138.03 60.77
CA LEU A 1152 58.91 -138.21 62.20
C LEU A 1152 59.16 -139.69 62.55
N VAL A 1153 60.38 -140.03 62.93
CA VAL A 1153 60.76 -141.35 63.46
C VAL A 1153 60.56 -141.35 64.98
N THR A 1154 59.58 -142.09 65.48
CA THR A 1154 59.09 -142.02 66.88
C THR A 1154 59.67 -143.10 67.81
N SER A 1155 60.53 -143.99 67.32
CA SER A 1155 61.26 -144.97 68.14
C SER A 1155 62.58 -145.38 67.49
N PHE A 1156 63.56 -145.76 68.31
CA PHE A 1156 64.87 -146.27 67.89
C PHE A 1156 65.45 -147.22 68.94
N GLU A 1157 66.12 -148.27 68.49
CA GLU A 1157 66.78 -149.27 69.34
C GLU A 1157 68.28 -148.98 69.47
N VAL A 1158 68.85 -149.22 70.66
CA VAL A 1158 70.27 -148.98 70.96
C VAL A 1158 70.86 -150.22 71.62
N PHE A 1159 71.97 -150.72 71.08
CA PHE A 1159 72.64 -151.92 71.59
C PHE A 1159 73.48 -151.63 72.84
N GLU A 1160 73.57 -152.58 73.76
CA GLU A 1160 74.08 -152.41 75.14
C GLU A 1160 75.56 -151.96 75.29
N ASN A 1161 76.32 -151.87 74.19
CA ASN A 1161 77.72 -151.40 74.18
C ASN A 1161 77.92 -150.14 73.30
N SER A 1162 76.85 -149.41 72.92
CA SER A 1162 76.97 -148.16 72.16
C SER A 1162 77.68 -147.06 72.96
N THR A 1163 78.76 -146.50 72.40
CA THR A 1163 79.53 -145.43 73.06
C THR A 1163 78.77 -144.10 73.09
N PRO A 1164 78.87 -143.31 74.19
CA PRO A 1164 78.34 -141.95 74.24
C PRO A 1164 78.83 -141.09 73.07
N GLY A 1165 77.93 -140.29 72.48
CA GLY A 1165 78.20 -139.50 71.27
C GLY A 1165 77.79 -140.16 69.95
N SER A 1166 77.22 -141.36 69.97
CA SER A 1166 76.63 -142.00 68.78
C SER A 1166 75.40 -141.24 68.28
N LEU A 1167 75.33 -140.96 66.96
CA LEU A 1167 74.19 -140.26 66.33
C LEU A 1167 72.94 -141.17 66.27
N LEU A 1168 71.78 -140.65 66.68
CA LEU A 1168 70.52 -141.41 66.76
C LEU A 1168 69.47 -141.03 65.71
N SER A 1169 69.32 -139.75 65.35
CA SER A 1169 68.37 -139.26 64.34
C SER A 1169 68.71 -137.82 63.87
N MET A 1170 67.97 -137.29 62.89
CA MET A 1170 68.08 -135.92 62.35
C MET A 1170 66.71 -135.42 61.86
N VAL A 1171 66.43 -134.11 61.99
CA VAL A 1171 65.15 -133.46 61.62
C VAL A 1171 65.36 -132.11 60.94
N THR A 1172 64.39 -131.66 60.13
CA THR A 1172 64.42 -130.38 59.38
C THR A 1172 63.05 -129.70 59.31
N ALA A 1173 63.03 -128.37 59.27
CA ALA A 1173 61.83 -127.52 59.22
C ALA A 1173 62.06 -126.24 58.37
N ALA A 1174 60.97 -125.57 57.97
CA ALA A 1174 60.98 -124.33 57.20
C ALA A 1174 59.81 -123.41 57.60
N ASP A 1175 59.91 -122.12 57.29
CA ASP A 1175 58.91 -121.08 57.60
C ASP A 1175 58.56 -120.26 56.32
N ARG A 1176 57.59 -119.34 56.42
CA ARG A 1176 57.09 -118.50 55.31
C ARG A 1176 57.40 -117.01 55.42
N ASP A 1177 57.57 -116.48 56.64
CA ASP A 1177 57.90 -115.06 56.85
C ASP A 1177 59.18 -114.65 56.09
N HIS A 1178 59.29 -113.39 55.69
CA HIS A 1178 60.41 -112.96 54.85
C HIS A 1178 61.65 -112.53 55.67
N GLY A 1179 62.74 -112.22 54.95
CA GLY A 1179 63.93 -111.57 55.51
C GLY A 1179 64.54 -112.28 56.73
N ARG A 1180 64.37 -111.67 57.91
CA ARG A 1180 64.95 -112.15 59.18
C ARG A 1180 64.03 -113.09 59.96
N PHE A 1181 62.75 -113.12 59.63
CA PHE A 1181 61.72 -113.79 60.42
C PHE A 1181 61.58 -115.26 59.99
N GLY A 1182 61.67 -115.56 58.68
CA GLY A 1182 61.70 -116.94 58.17
C GLY A 1182 62.96 -117.77 58.47
N HIS A 1183 63.80 -117.37 59.43
CA HIS A 1183 65.08 -118.02 59.74
C HIS A 1183 64.96 -119.07 60.87
N VAL A 1184 64.61 -120.30 60.49
CA VAL A 1184 64.42 -121.42 61.43
C VAL A 1184 65.72 -121.85 62.13
N THR A 1185 65.65 -122.08 63.45
CA THR A 1185 66.74 -122.64 64.27
C THR A 1185 66.27 -123.86 65.08
N TYR A 1186 67.18 -124.80 65.35
CA TYR A 1186 66.87 -126.09 65.98
C TYR A 1186 67.44 -126.17 67.40
N SER A 1187 66.67 -126.77 68.30
CA SER A 1187 67.10 -127.17 69.66
C SER A 1187 66.63 -128.61 69.94
N LEU A 1188 67.30 -129.30 70.86
CA LEU A 1188 67.18 -130.74 71.13
C LEU A 1188 66.96 -130.97 72.63
#